data_AF-A0A9D6CFZ2-F1
#
_entry.id   AF-A0A9D6CFZ2-F1
#
_cell.length_a   1.000
_cell.length_b   1.000
_cell.length_c   1.000
_cell.angle_alpha   90.00
_cell.angle_beta   90.00
_cell.angle_gamma   90.00
#
_symmetry.space_group_name_H-M   'P 1'
#
loop_
_entity.id
_entity.type
_entity.pdbx_description
1 polymer ?
#
loop_
_entity_poly.entity_id
_entity_poly.type
_entity_poly.pdbx_seq_one_letter_code
_entity_poly.pdbx_strand_id
1 'polypeptide(L)'
;MPYDARMSQRFVASYLGWVALLLAPPAGAAGTETPARTDSFKVFILAGQSNMEGYGVVDLPSKEAAKDYNDGRGTLAWVADRPETAARVAHLRNADGSWKTRDDVFVRYQPEDAPAKIGPLGIGFTPHDGRMHFGPELGLGFVLGDAIDEPVLLVKTAWGGKSLYADFRPPSSGGETGPYYRRMIDDIRTALARAGDEFPALKGAKPELAGFVWYHGWNDGCDPENAVPQYEDNLVNLVLDVRREFGAPELPAVIGEITGPWVEAKDEWQALREAQRDAATREELASADGVARVAFVPTAAFVRDPADSPNPTHAHHEFGNAETYFLVGEALGQAMRALAVKDAPAFVPTLPTATPAPAAPASAEMSGYMLVPVERVPEEFNAGFSLYAAAWPLLERYPGSNFQSGLFGTWMFAQWARGADGETDPADKPGDMYSDIEGGLGWWRDTRFATTTPKFIMGGVAPDFAAWANGPGAGKGRNWDEPLGKYAVAQLSPWVVWPPDGLNLAQGTCGELFGYGYVPLPLVPATPASAERPIPKGDQCWTLFLNTENFKGPLCFFTPNFWAENLAARPELAGKLLDTRASDPNKAFQMETQWIPAAIAAPMADGATYARVAPTTFPVDAEGRTVVLHRLTSYSAAAITDAVRAWFAGGDAPSGAFDARGAFVQKFEKGGASTWELFADDTERDDRADLRWKQFGTPTAHDPTSYGYLWNTDLVKRLDGEPGARVRLPEYYRLDGKHEVREGKKPRWTPIAARELPPATGLGEARFRAPRERGEGAYVTPDSADSPFKKPGPVAGPFETTLGDGSTVTYCWYRFADQPAMMMAGLTDAEREEAQRRIELIHRAWTKDHDYIAPPTTGALASIDPALIVTPPAGLEIGHVPIAIRQERKPKPRN
;
A
#
# COMPACT_ATOMS: atom_id res chain seq x y z
N MET A 1 56.65 0.33 -12.42
CA MET A 1 57.27 1.67 -12.38
C MET A 1 56.46 2.61 -13.25
N PRO A 2 56.40 3.93 -12.97
CA PRO A 2 57.13 4.68 -11.92
C PRO A 2 56.67 4.30 -10.50
N TYR A 3 57.52 4.21 -9.47
CA TYR A 3 58.31 5.25 -8.77
C TYR A 3 57.40 6.25 -8.01
N ASP A 4 57.27 6.33 -6.67
CA ASP A 4 57.95 5.85 -5.43
C ASP A 4 58.43 7.04 -4.55
N ALA A 5 58.45 6.80 -3.23
CA ALA A 5 59.10 7.51 -2.14
C ALA A 5 58.58 8.90 -1.66
N ARG A 6 58.14 8.92 -0.38
CA ARG A 6 59.01 9.48 0.68
C ARG A 6 58.68 9.05 2.12
N MET A 7 59.71 8.55 2.82
CA MET A 7 59.80 8.42 4.29
C MET A 7 60.18 9.75 4.96
N SER A 8 59.88 9.91 6.27
CA SER A 8 60.85 10.30 7.33
C SER A 8 60.14 10.41 8.70
N GLN A 9 60.34 9.49 9.66
CA GLN A 9 61.35 9.54 10.76
C GLN A 9 61.08 10.50 11.95
N ARG A 10 61.08 9.93 13.18
CA ARG A 10 61.82 10.35 14.41
C ARG A 10 61.49 9.34 15.54
N PHE A 11 62.45 8.58 16.10
CA PHE A 11 63.38 8.91 17.23
C PHE A 11 62.66 9.13 18.60
N VAL A 12 63.08 8.60 19.77
CA VAL A 12 64.11 7.59 20.14
C VAL A 12 64.00 7.19 21.65
N ALA A 13 64.50 5.99 22.05
CA ALA A 13 65.10 5.54 23.36
C ALA A 13 64.52 5.92 24.77
N SER A 14 64.78 5.26 25.92
CA SER A 14 65.24 3.90 26.36
C SER A 14 65.32 3.83 27.92
N TYR A 15 65.63 2.61 28.45
CA TYR A 15 66.26 2.19 29.75
C TYR A 15 65.35 1.38 30.72
N LEU A 16 65.52 0.06 30.96
CA LEU A 16 66.58 -0.74 31.67
C LEU A 16 66.38 -0.81 33.20
N GLY A 17 66.61 -1.92 33.95
CA GLY A 17 67.10 -3.31 33.73
C GLY A 17 66.77 -4.20 34.98
N TRP A 18 66.89 -5.54 35.07
CA TRP A 18 68.04 -6.50 35.03
C TRP A 18 68.18 -7.32 36.35
N VAL A 19 68.56 -8.62 36.26
CA VAL A 19 69.07 -9.57 37.31
C VAL A 19 68.05 -10.24 38.29
N ALA A 20 68.16 -11.50 38.79
CA ALA A 20 68.72 -12.79 38.26
C ALA A 20 68.44 -14.04 39.18
N LEU A 21 68.00 -15.17 38.59
CA LEU A 21 68.48 -16.60 38.70
C LEU A 21 68.45 -17.42 40.05
N LEU A 22 68.41 -18.78 39.90
CA LEU A 22 68.55 -19.92 40.89
C LEU A 22 67.22 -20.39 41.56
N LEU A 23 66.84 -21.67 41.75
CA LEU A 23 67.42 -23.04 41.58
C LEU A 23 66.31 -24.09 41.25
N ALA A 24 66.67 -25.36 40.96
CA ALA A 24 65.78 -26.51 40.65
C ALA A 24 65.96 -27.68 41.67
N PRO A 25 65.38 -28.92 41.53
CA PRO A 25 64.11 -29.44 40.97
C PRO A 25 63.30 -30.26 42.05
N PRO A 26 62.79 -31.50 41.84
CA PRO A 26 61.43 -31.87 41.38
C PRO A 26 60.58 -32.74 42.37
N ALA A 27 59.26 -32.86 42.17
CA ALA A 27 58.45 -34.04 42.60
C ALA A 27 56.96 -34.00 42.14
N GLY A 28 56.38 -35.18 41.86
CA GLY A 28 55.10 -35.58 42.49
C GLY A 28 53.74 -35.32 41.81
N ALA A 29 53.34 -36.18 40.89
CA ALA A 29 52.00 -36.75 40.67
C ALA A 29 50.69 -36.01 41.06
N ALA A 30 49.86 -35.74 40.05
CA ALA A 30 48.46 -36.15 39.95
C ALA A 30 48.17 -36.27 38.43
N GLY A 31 47.79 -37.41 37.85
CA GLY A 31 46.57 -38.12 38.19
C GLY A 31 45.51 -37.69 37.17
N THR A 32 45.51 -38.28 35.97
CA THR A 32 44.35 -38.20 35.08
C THR A 32 43.25 -39.01 35.74
N GLU A 33 42.39 -38.36 36.51
CA GLU A 33 41.17 -38.98 37.00
C GLU A 33 40.40 -39.47 35.78
N THR A 34 40.20 -40.79 35.73
CA THR A 34 39.12 -41.33 34.90
C THR A 34 37.85 -40.71 35.47
N PRO A 35 37.01 -40.03 34.67
CA PRO A 35 35.83 -39.35 35.20
C PRO A 35 35.04 -40.34 36.05
N ALA A 36 34.59 -39.87 37.23
CA ALA A 36 33.90 -40.71 38.20
C ALA A 36 32.75 -41.42 37.50
N ARG A 37 32.87 -42.75 37.37
CA ARG A 37 32.00 -43.55 36.51
C ARG A 37 30.58 -43.50 37.08
N THR A 38 29.71 -42.73 36.44
CA THR A 38 28.34 -42.56 36.89
C THR A 38 27.58 -43.87 36.74
N ASP A 39 26.72 -44.19 37.72
CA ASP A 39 25.90 -45.40 37.66
C ASP A 39 24.77 -45.31 36.61
N SER A 40 24.45 -44.08 36.16
CA SER A 40 23.49 -43.79 35.10
C SER A 40 23.87 -42.57 34.25
N PHE A 41 23.12 -42.37 33.17
CA PHE A 41 23.20 -41.23 32.25
C PHE A 41 21.79 -40.85 31.77
N LYS A 42 21.53 -39.55 31.54
CA LYS A 42 20.22 -39.06 31.11
C LYS A 42 20.05 -39.16 29.60
N VAL A 43 18.86 -39.50 29.14
CA VAL A 43 18.54 -39.64 27.71
C VAL A 43 17.40 -38.69 27.35
N PHE A 44 17.64 -37.84 26.36
CA PHE A 44 16.64 -36.91 25.83
C PHE A 44 16.38 -37.20 24.35
N ILE A 45 15.11 -37.38 23.99
CA ILE A 45 14.69 -37.63 22.61
C ILE A 45 14.45 -36.28 21.93
N LEU A 46 15.07 -36.05 20.78
CA LEU A 46 14.90 -34.86 19.94
C LEU A 46 14.21 -35.29 18.65
N ALA A 47 12.88 -35.20 18.61
CA ALA A 47 12.03 -35.69 17.53
C ALA A 47 11.40 -34.53 16.74
N GLY A 48 11.16 -34.76 15.45
CA GLY A 48 10.53 -33.75 14.60
C GLY A 48 10.88 -33.85 13.12
N GLN A 49 10.96 -32.69 12.45
CA GLN A 49 11.24 -32.58 11.02
C GLN A 49 12.58 -31.88 10.74
N SER A 50 12.75 -31.36 9.51
CA SER A 50 13.88 -30.53 9.07
C SER A 50 14.43 -29.51 10.06
N ASN A 51 13.59 -28.77 10.78
CA ASN A 51 14.10 -27.73 11.67
C ASN A 51 14.60 -28.32 13.00
N MET A 52 14.22 -29.57 13.32
CA MET A 52 14.96 -30.39 14.28
C MET A 52 16.21 -31.01 13.63
N GLU A 53 16.17 -31.47 12.37
CA GLU A 53 17.36 -31.98 11.63
C GLU A 53 18.53 -30.97 11.62
N GLY A 54 18.25 -29.68 11.44
CA GLY A 54 19.21 -28.59 11.58
C GLY A 54 19.76 -28.05 10.26
N TYR A 55 19.38 -26.82 9.92
CA TYR A 55 19.85 -26.08 8.75
C TYR A 55 20.49 -24.73 9.13
N GLY A 56 20.81 -24.51 10.41
CA GLY A 56 21.51 -23.31 10.87
C GLY A 56 22.94 -23.27 10.33
N VAL A 57 23.31 -22.24 9.55
CA VAL A 57 24.60 -22.17 8.84
C VAL A 57 25.70 -21.69 9.78
N VAL A 58 26.83 -22.40 9.82
CA VAL A 58 27.91 -22.14 10.80
C VAL A 58 28.95 -21.16 10.26
N ASP A 59 29.60 -21.54 9.18
CA ASP A 59 30.74 -20.86 8.57
C ASP A 59 30.82 -21.27 7.10
N LEU A 60 31.49 -20.46 6.27
CA LEU A 60 31.52 -20.62 4.81
C LEU A 60 32.96 -20.76 4.31
N PRO A 61 33.26 -21.72 3.41
CA PRO A 61 34.63 -22.10 3.08
C PRO A 61 35.41 -21.04 2.29
N SER A 62 34.78 -19.95 1.84
CA SER A 62 35.42 -18.83 1.14
C SER A 62 34.51 -17.58 1.13
N LYS A 63 35.09 -16.41 0.84
CA LYS A 63 34.34 -15.18 0.59
C LYS A 63 33.52 -15.24 -0.71
N GLU A 64 33.93 -16.09 -1.63
CA GLU A 64 33.21 -16.39 -2.86
C GLU A 64 31.92 -17.15 -2.54
N ALA A 65 31.99 -18.20 -1.72
CA ALA A 65 30.82 -18.93 -1.22
C ALA A 65 29.89 -18.05 -0.37
N ALA A 66 30.41 -17.02 0.32
CA ALA A 66 29.58 -16.08 1.08
C ALA A 66 28.54 -15.34 0.23
N LYS A 67 28.79 -15.11 -1.06
CA LYS A 67 27.87 -14.38 -1.95
C LYS A 67 26.56 -15.14 -2.18
N ASP A 68 26.63 -16.47 -2.22
CA ASP A 68 25.46 -17.34 -2.40
C ASP A 68 24.65 -17.49 -1.09
N TYR A 69 25.22 -17.05 0.04
CA TYR A 69 24.63 -17.09 1.39
C TYR A 69 24.50 -15.67 2.01
N ASN A 70 24.03 -14.69 1.22
CA ASN A 70 23.76 -13.31 1.67
C ASN A 70 24.96 -12.63 2.38
N ASP A 71 26.13 -12.71 1.76
CA ASP A 71 27.44 -12.28 2.30
C ASP A 71 27.80 -12.89 3.67
N GLY A 72 27.24 -14.06 4.00
CA GLY A 72 27.43 -14.76 5.28
C GLY A 72 26.63 -14.17 6.45
N ARG A 73 25.66 -13.29 6.20
CA ARG A 73 24.77 -12.75 7.25
C ARG A 73 24.01 -13.86 7.98
N GLY A 74 23.84 -13.72 9.29
CA GLY A 74 23.11 -14.69 10.11
C GLY A 74 23.77 -16.07 10.23
N THR A 75 25.02 -16.26 9.76
CA THR A 75 25.82 -17.45 10.05
C THR A 75 26.35 -17.42 11.49
N LEU A 76 26.69 -18.57 12.09
CA LEU A 76 27.16 -18.62 13.48
C LEU A 76 28.47 -17.84 13.66
N ALA A 77 29.36 -17.86 12.66
CA ALA A 77 30.56 -17.02 12.61
C ALA A 77 30.20 -15.52 12.64
N TRP A 78 29.27 -15.08 11.81
CA TRP A 78 28.80 -13.69 11.76
C TRP A 78 28.13 -13.25 13.08
N VAL A 79 27.33 -14.13 13.70
CA VAL A 79 26.70 -13.86 15.01
C VAL A 79 27.75 -13.70 16.12
N ALA A 80 28.84 -14.49 16.07
CA ALA A 80 29.93 -14.43 17.03
C ALA A 80 30.88 -13.22 16.85
N ASP A 81 30.96 -12.67 15.63
CA ASP A 81 31.86 -11.56 15.31
C ASP A 81 31.21 -10.16 15.50
N ARG A 82 29.90 -10.10 15.79
CA ARG A 82 29.14 -8.85 16.03
C ARG A 82 29.03 -8.47 17.51
N PRO A 83 29.42 -7.27 17.97
CA PRO A 83 29.42 -6.87 19.39
C PRO A 83 28.10 -7.11 20.15
N GLU A 84 26.96 -6.93 19.49
CA GLU A 84 25.61 -7.04 20.05
C GLU A 84 25.15 -8.50 20.29
N THR A 85 25.73 -9.47 19.57
CA THR A 85 25.35 -10.89 19.65
C THR A 85 26.49 -11.81 20.09
N ALA A 86 27.75 -11.36 19.99
CA ALA A 86 28.95 -12.12 20.34
C ALA A 86 28.88 -12.71 21.75
N ALA A 87 28.41 -11.91 22.73
CA ALA A 87 28.27 -12.35 24.12
C ALA A 87 27.34 -13.57 24.29
N ARG A 88 26.34 -13.75 23.42
CA ARG A 88 25.39 -14.86 23.49
C ARG A 88 26.03 -16.19 23.08
N VAL A 89 26.88 -16.18 22.05
CA VAL A 89 27.52 -17.38 21.48
C VAL A 89 28.99 -17.55 21.90
N ALA A 90 29.54 -16.64 22.71
CA ALA A 90 30.94 -16.67 23.16
C ALA A 90 31.33 -17.98 23.85
N HIS A 91 30.41 -18.59 24.62
CA HIS A 91 30.62 -19.87 25.30
C HIS A 91 30.76 -21.08 24.34
N LEU A 92 30.41 -20.90 23.06
CA LEU A 92 30.58 -21.90 22.00
C LEU A 92 31.97 -21.84 21.34
N ARG A 93 32.83 -20.87 21.65
CA ARG A 93 34.21 -20.80 21.13
C ARG A 93 35.24 -21.22 22.20
N ASN A 94 36.22 -22.00 21.77
CA ASN A 94 37.44 -22.30 22.52
C ASN A 94 38.40 -21.09 22.47
N ALA A 95 39.42 -21.09 23.33
CA ALA A 95 40.43 -20.02 23.38
C ALA A 95 41.29 -19.90 22.09
N ASP A 96 41.32 -20.92 21.24
CA ASP A 96 41.97 -20.91 19.92
C ASP A 96 41.03 -20.43 18.78
N GLY A 97 39.79 -20.07 19.11
CA GLY A 97 38.77 -19.63 18.16
C GLY A 97 37.95 -20.77 17.53
N SER A 98 38.29 -22.04 17.77
CA SER A 98 37.52 -23.18 17.26
C SER A 98 36.17 -23.33 17.96
N TRP A 99 35.18 -23.91 17.27
CA TRP A 99 33.89 -24.23 17.88
C TRP A 99 34.02 -25.36 18.90
N LYS A 100 33.54 -25.11 20.11
CA LYS A 100 33.62 -26.01 21.28
C LYS A 100 32.85 -27.30 21.01
N THR A 101 33.39 -28.39 21.52
CA THR A 101 32.79 -29.73 21.57
C THR A 101 32.73 -30.14 23.03
N ARG A 102 31.61 -30.72 23.47
CA ARG A 102 31.38 -31.19 24.84
C ARG A 102 31.64 -32.69 24.96
N ASP A 103 32.33 -33.12 26.01
CA ASP A 103 32.66 -34.52 26.29
C ASP A 103 31.78 -35.18 27.37
N ASP A 104 30.88 -34.40 27.98
CA ASP A 104 29.82 -34.80 28.92
C ASP A 104 28.44 -35.00 28.25
N VAL A 105 28.22 -34.36 27.10
CA VAL A 105 27.00 -34.50 26.30
C VAL A 105 27.31 -35.19 24.97
N PHE A 106 26.49 -36.17 24.61
CA PHE A 106 26.63 -37.00 23.42
C PHE A 106 25.41 -36.88 22.51
N VAL A 107 25.60 -37.07 21.20
CA VAL A 107 24.51 -37.08 20.22
C VAL A 107 24.57 -38.36 19.40
N ARG A 108 23.41 -39.01 19.24
CA ARG A 108 23.16 -40.03 18.22
C ARG A 108 22.06 -39.53 17.29
N TYR A 109 22.39 -39.32 16.03
CA TYR A 109 21.44 -39.00 14.97
C TYR A 109 21.51 -40.06 13.86
N GLN A 110 20.37 -40.56 13.43
CA GLN A 110 20.25 -41.49 12.29
C GLN A 110 19.50 -40.79 11.14
N PRO A 111 20.22 -40.17 10.18
CA PRO A 111 19.60 -39.58 9.00
C PRO A 111 18.77 -40.59 8.20
N GLU A 112 17.89 -40.09 7.33
CA GLU A 112 17.01 -40.89 6.46
C GLU A 112 17.83 -41.95 5.68
N ASP A 113 18.78 -41.48 4.85
CA ASP A 113 19.51 -42.26 3.85
C ASP A 113 21.05 -42.24 4.05
N ALA A 114 21.52 -42.02 5.28
CA ALA A 114 22.96 -41.95 5.58
C ALA A 114 23.35 -42.73 6.86
N PRO A 115 24.63 -43.06 7.07
CA PRO A 115 25.09 -43.70 8.32
C PRO A 115 24.80 -42.85 9.56
N ALA A 116 24.64 -43.51 10.72
CA ALA A 116 24.47 -42.84 12.00
C ALA A 116 25.62 -41.87 12.30
N LYS A 117 25.28 -40.63 12.66
CA LYS A 117 26.20 -39.60 13.16
C LYS A 117 26.21 -39.70 14.69
N ILE A 118 27.34 -40.15 15.23
CA ILE A 118 27.54 -40.53 16.62
C ILE A 118 28.76 -39.78 17.15
N GLY A 119 28.63 -39.09 18.29
CA GLY A 119 29.80 -38.48 18.94
C GLY A 119 29.49 -37.54 20.10
N PRO A 120 30.53 -36.90 20.65
CA PRO A 120 30.37 -35.76 21.58
C PRO A 120 29.62 -34.59 20.92
N LEU A 121 28.84 -33.85 21.71
CA LEU A 121 28.03 -32.73 21.23
C LEU A 121 28.92 -31.63 20.65
N GLY A 122 28.58 -31.23 19.44
CA GLY A 122 29.23 -30.18 18.69
C GLY A 122 28.51 -29.98 17.36
N ILE A 123 29.18 -29.31 16.44
CA ILE A 123 28.61 -28.99 15.12
C ILE A 123 28.70 -30.20 14.17
N GLY A 124 27.63 -30.45 13.41
CA GLY A 124 27.61 -31.45 12.33
C GLY A 124 26.55 -32.57 12.46
N PHE A 125 25.71 -32.59 13.51
CA PHE A 125 24.65 -33.58 13.67
C PHE A 125 23.39 -33.26 12.85
N THR A 126 23.59 -33.04 11.55
CA THR A 126 22.57 -32.66 10.56
C THR A 126 22.59 -33.62 9.35
N PRO A 127 21.65 -33.52 8.39
CA PRO A 127 21.69 -34.32 7.16
C PRO A 127 22.97 -34.05 6.35
N HIS A 128 23.46 -32.81 6.37
CA HIS A 128 24.67 -32.38 5.67
C HIS A 128 25.95 -32.99 6.24
N ASP A 129 26.91 -33.28 5.37
CA ASP A 129 28.24 -33.72 5.77
C ASP A 129 29.14 -32.56 6.21
N GLY A 130 30.14 -32.88 7.03
CA GLY A 130 31.06 -31.90 7.60
C GLY A 130 30.46 -31.10 8.76
N ARG A 131 30.95 -29.87 8.94
CA ARG A 131 30.63 -28.99 10.08
C ARG A 131 30.05 -27.63 9.64
N MET A 132 29.33 -27.60 8.53
CA MET A 132 28.73 -26.36 7.99
C MET A 132 27.35 -26.04 8.56
N HIS A 133 26.67 -27.02 9.17
CA HIS A 133 25.32 -26.86 9.74
C HIS A 133 25.19 -27.45 11.14
N PHE A 134 24.23 -26.93 11.89
CA PHE A 134 23.75 -27.44 13.18
C PHE A 134 22.22 -27.28 13.30
N GLY A 135 21.62 -27.98 14.26
CA GLY A 135 20.22 -27.80 14.64
C GLY A 135 20.05 -27.40 16.10
N PRO A 136 18.81 -27.45 16.63
CA PRO A 136 18.50 -27.07 18.00
C PRO A 136 19.25 -27.90 19.06
N GLU A 137 19.81 -29.07 18.69
CA GLU A 137 20.61 -29.90 19.61
C GLU A 137 21.82 -29.17 20.19
N LEU A 138 22.39 -28.19 19.50
CA LEU A 138 23.57 -27.46 19.98
C LEU A 138 23.21 -26.59 21.19
N GLY A 139 22.23 -25.69 21.04
CA GLY A 139 21.78 -24.84 22.16
C GLY A 139 21.16 -25.67 23.29
N LEU A 140 20.33 -26.64 22.95
CA LEU A 140 19.67 -27.51 23.91
C LEU A 140 20.67 -28.33 24.73
N GLY A 141 21.63 -28.96 24.06
CA GLY A 141 22.61 -29.82 24.71
C GLY A 141 23.58 -29.05 25.60
N PHE A 142 23.93 -27.81 25.26
CA PHE A 142 24.69 -26.95 26.17
C PHE A 142 23.90 -26.62 27.44
N VAL A 143 22.62 -26.24 27.32
CA VAL A 143 21.77 -25.94 28.49
C VAL A 143 21.58 -27.17 29.41
N LEU A 144 21.43 -28.37 28.83
CA LEU A 144 21.28 -29.59 29.62
C LEU A 144 22.61 -30.03 30.27
N GLY A 145 23.73 -29.98 29.54
CA GLY A 145 25.05 -30.32 30.11
C GLY A 145 25.53 -29.34 31.18
N ASP A 146 25.10 -28.08 31.14
CA ASP A 146 25.39 -27.11 32.21
C ASP A 146 24.47 -27.27 33.45
N ALA A 147 23.47 -28.15 33.39
CA ALA A 147 22.44 -28.30 34.41
C ALA A 147 22.28 -29.72 34.98
N ILE A 148 23.02 -30.70 34.44
CA ILE A 148 22.93 -32.12 34.79
C ILE A 148 24.37 -32.62 34.98
N ASP A 149 24.67 -33.13 36.18
CA ASP A 149 26.01 -33.65 36.52
C ASP A 149 26.28 -35.02 35.87
N GLU A 150 25.23 -35.82 35.61
CA GLU A 150 25.35 -37.08 34.89
C GLU A 150 25.51 -36.86 33.37
N PRO A 151 26.26 -37.73 32.65
CA PRO A 151 26.36 -37.66 31.20
C PRO A 151 24.98 -37.62 30.50
N VAL A 152 24.88 -36.86 29.41
CA VAL A 152 23.64 -36.66 28.67
C VAL A 152 23.76 -37.28 27.28
N LEU A 153 22.78 -38.08 26.86
CA LEU A 153 22.64 -38.59 25.49
C LEU A 153 21.42 -37.97 24.81
N LEU A 154 21.66 -37.21 23.74
CA LEU A 154 20.63 -36.70 22.84
C LEU A 154 20.38 -37.71 21.72
N VAL A 155 19.16 -38.26 21.65
CA VAL A 155 18.74 -39.21 20.62
C VAL A 155 17.85 -38.50 19.62
N LYS A 156 18.44 -38.17 18.47
CA LYS A 156 17.81 -37.35 17.44
C LYS A 156 17.07 -38.24 16.43
N THR A 157 15.76 -38.04 16.33
CA THR A 157 14.80 -38.82 15.52
C THR A 157 13.95 -37.88 14.69
N ALA A 158 14.63 -37.17 13.78
CA ALA A 158 14.04 -36.13 12.95
C ALA A 158 14.36 -36.35 11.48
N TRP A 159 13.34 -36.18 10.63
CA TRP A 159 13.42 -36.41 9.18
C TRP A 159 12.62 -35.35 8.41
N GLY A 160 13.22 -34.77 7.37
CA GLY A 160 12.58 -33.75 6.54
C GLY A 160 11.33 -34.23 5.80
N GLY A 161 10.34 -33.35 5.63
CA GLY A 161 9.19 -33.60 4.77
C GLY A 161 8.14 -34.59 5.30
N LYS A 162 8.11 -34.85 6.61
CA LYS A 162 7.17 -35.78 7.25
C LYS A 162 6.05 -35.03 7.97
N SER A 163 4.86 -35.63 8.03
CA SER A 163 3.67 -35.11 8.72
C SER A 163 3.42 -35.83 10.04
N LEU A 164 2.78 -35.17 11.01
CA LEU A 164 2.20 -35.83 12.17
C LEU A 164 0.92 -36.59 11.80
N TYR A 165 0.17 -36.07 10.82
CA TYR A 165 -1.03 -36.68 10.28
C TYR A 165 -0.83 -38.10 9.70
N ALA A 166 0.23 -38.35 8.93
CA ALA A 166 0.47 -39.66 8.30
C ALA A 166 1.76 -40.34 8.75
N ASP A 167 2.89 -39.63 8.74
CA ASP A 167 4.21 -40.25 8.86
C ASP A 167 4.59 -40.59 10.30
N PHE A 168 4.35 -39.66 11.22
CA PHE A 168 4.54 -39.81 12.67
C PHE A 168 3.25 -40.22 13.40
N ARG A 169 2.18 -40.59 12.67
CA ARG A 169 0.86 -40.89 13.26
C ARG A 169 0.96 -41.96 14.36
N PRO A 170 0.69 -41.62 15.64
CA PRO A 170 0.85 -42.57 16.74
C PRO A 170 -0.27 -43.62 16.74
N PRO A 171 -0.05 -44.82 17.28
CA PRO A 171 -1.04 -45.90 17.23
C PRO A 171 -2.37 -45.59 17.95
N SER A 172 -2.40 -44.72 18.96
CA SER A 172 -3.65 -44.29 19.62
C SER A 172 -4.50 -43.29 18.81
N SER A 173 -3.94 -42.64 17.79
CA SER A 173 -4.68 -41.72 16.88
C SER A 173 -5.60 -42.41 15.86
N GLY A 174 -5.68 -43.74 15.89
CA GLY A 174 -6.44 -44.54 14.94
C GLY A 174 -5.91 -44.47 13.50
N GLY A 175 -6.50 -45.29 12.63
CA GLY A 175 -5.98 -45.50 11.27
C GLY A 175 -4.72 -46.38 11.28
N GLU A 176 -3.87 -46.22 10.26
CA GLU A 176 -2.58 -46.90 10.21
C GLU A 176 -1.52 -46.13 11.01
N THR A 177 -0.76 -46.82 11.85
CA THR A 177 0.40 -46.24 12.56
C THR A 177 1.47 -45.80 11.56
N GLY A 178 1.92 -44.56 11.68
CA GLY A 178 2.86 -43.97 10.75
C GLY A 178 4.22 -44.69 10.71
N PRO A 179 4.85 -44.84 9.53
CA PRO A 179 6.13 -45.53 9.40
C PRO A 179 7.27 -44.82 10.16
N TYR A 180 7.23 -43.49 10.28
CA TYR A 180 8.24 -42.71 11.00
C TYR A 180 8.01 -42.69 12.51
N TYR A 181 6.78 -42.90 12.99
CA TYR A 181 6.55 -43.26 14.40
C TYR A 181 7.28 -44.57 14.74
N ARG A 182 7.10 -45.63 13.93
CA ARG A 182 7.78 -46.92 14.16
C ARG A 182 9.30 -46.75 14.11
N ARG A 183 9.82 -46.04 13.10
CA ARG A 183 11.26 -45.71 12.96
C ARG A 183 11.80 -44.97 14.17
N MET A 184 11.09 -43.96 14.68
CA MET A 184 11.47 -43.22 15.89
C MET A 184 11.62 -44.15 17.09
N ILE A 185 10.63 -45.02 17.35
CA ILE A 185 10.71 -45.98 18.47
C ILE A 185 11.90 -46.94 18.32
N ASP A 186 12.12 -47.48 17.12
CA ASP A 186 13.23 -48.41 16.86
C ASP A 186 14.61 -47.73 16.95
N ASP A 187 14.76 -46.47 16.52
CA ASP A 187 16.00 -45.70 16.68
C ASP A 187 16.28 -45.34 18.15
N ILE A 188 15.24 -45.06 18.95
CA ILE A 188 15.38 -44.84 20.41
C ILE A 188 15.79 -46.14 21.10
N ARG A 189 15.11 -47.27 20.82
CA ARG A 189 15.50 -48.59 21.35
C ARG A 189 16.94 -48.95 20.96
N THR A 190 17.33 -48.66 19.72
CA THR A 190 18.69 -48.87 19.22
C THR A 190 19.72 -48.01 19.96
N ALA A 191 19.42 -46.74 20.19
CA ALA A 191 20.26 -45.83 20.98
C ALA A 191 20.46 -46.34 22.41
N LEU A 192 19.38 -46.70 23.10
CA LEU A 192 19.39 -47.22 24.48
C LEU A 192 20.19 -48.53 24.58
N ALA A 193 20.02 -49.45 23.62
CA ALA A 193 20.69 -50.74 23.61
C ALA A 193 22.20 -50.64 23.28
N ARG A 194 22.60 -49.67 22.45
CA ARG A 194 23.97 -49.55 21.93
C ARG A 194 24.81 -48.46 22.60
N ALA A 195 24.23 -47.65 23.48
CA ALA A 195 24.90 -46.50 24.11
C ALA A 195 26.29 -46.83 24.70
N GLY A 196 26.43 -47.95 25.43
CA GLY A 196 27.70 -48.35 26.03
C GLY A 196 28.77 -48.90 25.07
N ASP A 197 28.39 -49.19 23.82
CA ASP A 197 29.29 -49.60 22.74
C ASP A 197 29.62 -48.43 21.79
N GLU A 198 28.65 -47.55 21.54
CA GLU A 198 28.78 -46.36 20.68
C GLU A 198 29.46 -45.19 21.42
N PHE A 199 29.30 -45.10 22.75
CA PHE A 199 29.89 -44.07 23.60
C PHE A 199 30.67 -44.72 24.76
N PRO A 200 32.00 -44.86 24.67
CA PRO A 200 32.82 -45.50 25.70
C PRO A 200 32.68 -44.89 27.10
N ALA A 201 32.36 -43.60 27.21
CA ALA A 201 32.09 -42.91 28.48
C ALA A 201 30.84 -43.43 29.19
N LEU A 202 29.83 -43.89 28.45
CA LEU A 202 28.56 -44.43 28.98
C LEU A 202 28.65 -45.93 29.32
N LYS A 203 29.81 -46.57 29.12
CA LYS A 203 29.94 -48.02 29.17
C LYS A 203 29.67 -48.59 30.56
N GLY A 204 28.52 -49.25 30.69
CA GLY A 204 28.07 -49.89 31.94
C GLY A 204 27.31 -48.97 32.89
N ALA A 205 27.12 -47.70 32.53
CA ALA A 205 26.11 -46.83 33.15
C ALA A 205 24.72 -47.21 32.61
N LYS A 206 23.66 -46.99 33.40
CA LYS A 206 22.28 -47.25 33.01
C LYS A 206 21.65 -46.06 32.29
N PRO A 207 20.92 -46.24 31.18
CA PRO A 207 20.15 -45.16 30.58
C PRO A 207 18.93 -44.81 31.44
N GLU A 208 18.70 -43.52 31.66
CA GLU A 208 17.49 -42.97 32.28
C GLU A 208 16.79 -42.04 31.29
N LEU A 209 15.58 -42.38 30.83
CA LEU A 209 14.84 -41.54 29.90
C LEU A 209 14.29 -40.31 30.63
N ALA A 210 14.82 -39.14 30.28
CA ALA A 210 14.68 -37.90 31.05
C ALA A 210 13.84 -36.82 30.35
N GLY A 211 13.62 -36.92 29.03
CA GLY A 211 12.67 -36.06 28.34
C GLY A 211 12.46 -36.34 26.85
N PHE A 212 11.38 -35.78 26.31
CA PHE A 212 11.00 -35.82 24.90
C PHE A 212 10.81 -34.40 24.37
N VAL A 213 11.42 -34.05 23.26
CA VAL A 213 11.33 -32.73 22.63
C VAL A 213 10.75 -32.92 21.23
N TRP A 214 9.64 -32.24 20.95
CA TRP A 214 8.95 -32.27 19.67
C TRP A 214 9.06 -30.93 18.97
N TYR A 215 9.66 -30.90 17.78
CA TYR A 215 9.76 -29.68 16.97
C TYR A 215 9.39 -29.95 15.50
N HIS A 216 8.14 -29.65 15.16
CA HIS A 216 7.46 -30.16 13.97
C HIS A 216 6.29 -29.25 13.57
N GLY A 217 5.82 -29.37 12.32
CA GLY A 217 4.49 -28.91 11.91
C GLY A 217 4.36 -28.46 10.45
N TRP A 218 5.46 -28.19 9.74
CA TRP A 218 5.43 -27.58 8.41
C TRP A 218 4.59 -28.36 7.40
N ASN A 219 4.77 -29.68 7.35
CA ASN A 219 4.05 -30.53 6.40
C ASN A 219 2.56 -30.66 6.73
N ASP A 220 2.18 -30.65 8.01
CA ASP A 220 0.77 -30.59 8.42
C ASP A 220 0.16 -29.23 8.07
N GLY A 221 0.91 -28.13 8.24
CA GLY A 221 0.49 -26.78 7.80
C GLY A 221 0.38 -26.62 6.27
N CYS A 222 0.97 -27.53 5.50
CA CYS A 222 0.79 -27.62 4.04
C CYS A 222 -0.47 -28.42 3.62
N ASP A 223 -1.16 -29.09 4.56
CA ASP A 223 -2.45 -29.75 4.37
C ASP A 223 -3.46 -29.27 5.44
N PRO A 224 -3.87 -27.98 5.39
CA PRO A 224 -4.69 -27.37 6.44
C PRO A 224 -6.13 -27.90 6.48
N GLU A 225 -6.62 -28.54 5.43
CA GLU A 225 -7.98 -29.11 5.39
C GLU A 225 -8.06 -30.45 6.14
N ASN A 226 -6.98 -31.25 6.15
CA ASN A 226 -7.00 -32.61 6.71
C ASN A 226 -6.08 -32.79 7.92
N ALA A 227 -4.89 -32.20 7.91
CA ALA A 227 -3.85 -32.43 8.92
C ALA A 227 -3.99 -31.51 10.13
N VAL A 228 -4.08 -30.20 9.92
CA VAL A 228 -4.21 -29.20 11.01
C VAL A 228 -5.37 -29.51 11.97
N PRO A 229 -6.61 -29.87 11.52
CA PRO A 229 -7.72 -30.17 12.41
C PRO A 229 -7.55 -31.41 13.30
N GLN A 230 -6.54 -32.26 13.03
CA GLN A 230 -6.21 -33.45 13.82
C GLN A 230 -4.91 -33.29 14.61
N TYR A 231 -4.19 -32.18 14.44
CA TYR A 231 -2.81 -32.05 14.91
C TYR A 231 -2.71 -32.07 16.45
N GLU A 232 -3.65 -31.42 17.15
CA GLU A 232 -3.69 -31.38 18.62
C GLU A 232 -3.82 -32.78 19.23
N ASP A 233 -4.88 -33.52 18.86
CA ASP A 233 -5.13 -34.88 19.35
C ASP A 233 -3.99 -35.83 18.95
N ASN A 234 -3.46 -35.71 17.73
CA ASN A 234 -2.32 -36.51 17.30
C ASN A 234 -1.05 -36.22 18.11
N LEU A 235 -0.84 -34.98 18.56
CA LEU A 235 0.31 -34.61 19.38
C LEU A 235 0.16 -35.10 20.83
N VAL A 236 -1.03 -34.98 21.41
CA VAL A 236 -1.34 -35.57 22.73
C VAL A 236 -1.11 -37.08 22.70
N ASN A 237 -1.66 -37.75 21.70
CA ASN A 237 -1.48 -39.19 21.48
C ASN A 237 -0.01 -39.58 21.27
N LEU A 238 0.78 -38.77 20.55
CA LEU A 238 2.21 -39.02 20.35
C LEU A 238 2.97 -39.04 21.67
N VAL A 239 2.75 -38.04 22.52
CA VAL A 239 3.40 -37.94 23.84
C VAL A 239 2.98 -39.11 24.74
N LEU A 240 1.68 -39.44 24.79
CA LEU A 240 1.16 -40.57 25.57
C LEU A 240 1.69 -41.92 25.10
N ASP A 241 1.84 -42.09 23.78
CA ASP A 241 2.31 -43.34 23.19
C ASP A 241 3.82 -43.54 23.39
N VAL A 242 4.63 -42.48 23.34
CA VAL A 242 6.05 -42.51 23.74
C VAL A 242 6.20 -42.81 25.24
N ARG A 243 5.40 -42.15 26.10
CA ARG A 243 5.36 -42.43 27.55
C ARG A 243 5.04 -43.91 27.83
N ARG A 244 4.05 -44.47 27.11
CA ARG A 244 3.60 -45.86 27.27
C ARG A 244 4.62 -46.88 26.76
N GLU A 245 5.21 -46.63 25.59
CA GLU A 245 6.22 -47.51 24.96
C GLU A 245 7.44 -47.71 25.86
N PHE A 246 7.96 -46.64 26.49
CA PHE A 246 9.13 -46.72 27.37
C PHE A 246 8.79 -46.89 28.86
N GLY A 247 7.51 -47.12 29.22
CA GLY A 247 7.09 -47.31 30.60
C GLY A 247 7.32 -46.10 31.51
N ALA A 248 7.36 -44.89 30.94
CA ALA A 248 7.69 -43.64 31.60
C ALA A 248 6.48 -42.68 31.59
N PRO A 249 5.44 -42.91 32.43
CA PRO A 249 4.19 -42.14 32.40
C PRO A 249 4.37 -40.65 32.68
N GLU A 250 5.40 -40.30 33.46
CA GLU A 250 5.71 -38.93 33.87
C GLU A 250 6.77 -38.25 32.98
N LEU A 251 7.15 -38.85 31.84
CA LEU A 251 8.23 -38.34 30.99
C LEU A 251 7.99 -36.86 30.62
N PRO A 252 8.91 -35.93 30.95
CA PRO A 252 8.86 -34.55 30.51
C PRO A 252 8.75 -34.43 28.99
N ALA A 253 7.83 -33.59 28.51
CA ALA A 253 7.68 -33.26 27.10
C ALA A 253 7.81 -31.75 26.85
N VAL A 254 8.54 -31.36 25.81
CA VAL A 254 8.64 -29.97 25.35
C VAL A 254 8.16 -29.89 23.91
N ILE A 255 7.17 -29.02 23.66
CA ILE A 255 6.59 -28.79 22.34
C ILE A 255 7.07 -27.42 21.86
N GLY A 256 7.85 -27.40 20.78
CA GLY A 256 8.26 -26.16 20.11
C GLY A 256 7.20 -25.70 19.11
N GLU A 257 6.77 -24.43 19.22
CA GLU A 257 5.90 -23.77 18.25
C GLU A 257 6.53 -23.71 16.86
N ILE A 258 5.80 -24.10 15.81
CA ILE A 258 6.33 -24.15 14.44
C ILE A 258 6.72 -22.77 13.90
N THR A 259 7.93 -22.70 13.34
CA THR A 259 8.52 -21.52 12.68
C THR A 259 8.17 -21.47 11.19
N GLY A 260 8.42 -20.32 10.58
CA GLY A 260 8.22 -20.05 9.15
C GLY A 260 8.75 -18.65 8.80
N PRO A 261 8.42 -18.08 7.63
CA PRO A 261 8.78 -16.69 7.27
C PRO A 261 8.16 -15.58 8.14
N TRP A 262 7.58 -15.93 9.29
CA TRP A 262 6.72 -15.06 10.07
C TRP A 262 6.89 -15.28 11.58
N VAL A 263 7.00 -14.16 12.30
CA VAL A 263 6.74 -14.12 13.74
C VAL A 263 5.23 -14.25 13.98
N GLU A 264 4.42 -13.45 13.28
CA GLU A 264 2.94 -13.54 13.30
C GLU A 264 2.42 -14.43 12.15
N ALA A 265 1.92 -15.62 12.48
CA ALA A 265 1.32 -16.51 11.50
C ALA A 265 -0.02 -15.96 11.00
N LYS A 266 -0.36 -16.29 9.75
CA LYS A 266 -1.68 -16.00 9.16
C LYS A 266 -2.51 -17.26 9.10
N ASP A 267 -3.82 -17.05 9.21
CA ASP A 267 -4.86 -18.00 8.81
C ASP A 267 -4.57 -19.43 9.33
N GLU A 268 -4.34 -20.40 8.46
CA GLU A 268 -4.22 -21.82 8.84
C GLU A 268 -2.94 -22.15 9.64
N TRP A 269 -1.87 -21.37 9.45
CA TRP A 269 -0.62 -21.52 10.20
C TRP A 269 -0.75 -21.06 11.65
N GLN A 270 -1.67 -20.13 11.93
CA GLN A 270 -1.98 -19.70 13.28
C GLN A 270 -2.76 -20.79 14.02
N ALA A 271 -3.75 -21.41 13.36
CA ALA A 271 -4.50 -22.55 13.92
C ALA A 271 -3.59 -23.74 14.28
N LEU A 272 -2.56 -24.02 13.48
CA LEU A 272 -1.57 -25.05 13.79
C LEU A 272 -0.73 -24.72 15.04
N ARG A 273 -0.33 -23.45 15.22
CA ARG A 273 0.39 -23.01 16.43
C ARG A 273 -0.48 -23.04 17.68
N GLU A 274 -1.78 -22.76 17.53
CA GLU A 274 -2.78 -22.91 18.59
C GLU A 274 -2.93 -24.38 18.97
N ALA A 275 -3.12 -25.30 18.01
CA ALA A 275 -3.14 -26.75 18.25
C ALA A 275 -1.87 -27.27 18.97
N GLN A 276 -0.69 -26.71 18.69
CA GLN A 276 0.55 -27.06 19.41
C GLN A 276 0.58 -26.57 20.86
N ARG A 277 0.00 -25.39 21.11
CA ARG A 277 -0.08 -24.76 22.42
C ARG A 277 -1.12 -25.45 23.29
N ASP A 278 -2.28 -25.73 22.71
CA ASP A 278 -3.42 -26.31 23.39
C ASP A 278 -3.13 -27.76 23.77
N ALA A 279 -2.49 -28.54 22.87
CA ALA A 279 -1.97 -29.88 23.17
C ALA A 279 -1.06 -29.91 24.41
N ALA A 280 -0.26 -28.87 24.66
CA ALA A 280 0.61 -28.79 25.84
C ALA A 280 -0.15 -28.55 27.16
N THR A 281 -1.43 -28.17 27.10
CA THR A 281 -2.30 -27.87 28.25
C THR A 281 -3.43 -28.89 28.46
N ARG A 282 -3.56 -29.87 27.56
CA ARG A 282 -4.57 -30.94 27.62
C ARG A 282 -4.47 -31.79 28.89
N GLU A 283 -5.63 -32.04 29.51
CA GLU A 283 -5.74 -32.75 30.79
C GLU A 283 -5.15 -34.17 30.73
N GLU A 284 -5.19 -34.82 29.57
CA GLU A 284 -4.63 -36.14 29.35
C GLU A 284 -3.10 -36.20 29.52
N LEU A 285 -2.40 -35.06 29.40
CA LEU A 285 -0.95 -34.96 29.62
C LEU A 285 -0.57 -34.49 31.04
N ALA A 286 -1.54 -34.10 31.86
CA ALA A 286 -1.33 -33.59 33.21
C ALA A 286 -0.81 -34.68 34.16
N SER A 287 0.04 -34.29 35.12
CA SER A 287 0.49 -35.18 36.19
C SER A 287 -0.57 -35.33 37.27
N ALA A 288 -0.67 -36.54 37.84
CA ALA A 288 -1.51 -36.82 39.01
C ALA A 288 -1.06 -36.06 40.29
N ASP A 289 0.18 -35.57 40.36
CA ASP A 289 0.68 -34.74 41.47
C ASP A 289 0.50 -33.23 41.28
N GLY A 290 -0.07 -32.80 40.15
CA GLY A 290 -0.29 -31.39 39.81
C GLY A 290 0.96 -30.62 39.35
N VAL A 291 2.12 -31.27 39.24
CA VAL A 291 3.35 -30.67 38.69
C VAL A 291 3.34 -30.77 37.16
N ALA A 292 3.61 -29.67 36.45
CA ALA A 292 3.67 -29.68 35.00
C ALA A 292 4.74 -30.66 34.48
N ARG A 293 4.36 -31.49 33.50
CA ARG A 293 5.25 -32.40 32.77
C ARG A 293 5.34 -32.08 31.27
N VAL A 294 4.61 -31.07 30.81
CA VAL A 294 4.63 -30.61 29.43
C VAL A 294 4.80 -29.10 29.41
N ALA A 295 5.64 -28.61 28.50
CA ALA A 295 5.84 -27.17 28.28
C ALA A 295 5.75 -26.83 26.79
N PHE A 296 5.00 -25.78 26.48
CA PHE A 296 5.01 -25.14 25.16
C PHE A 296 6.09 -24.05 25.12
N VAL A 297 6.85 -24.00 24.03
CA VAL A 297 7.88 -22.98 23.79
C VAL A 297 7.51 -22.16 22.56
N PRO A 298 7.25 -20.84 22.70
CA PRO A 298 6.84 -19.97 21.59
C PRO A 298 8.05 -19.61 20.69
N THR A 299 8.56 -20.60 19.94
CA THR A 299 9.83 -20.45 19.20
C THR A 299 9.73 -19.48 18.01
N ALA A 300 8.52 -19.15 17.56
CA ALA A 300 8.29 -18.19 16.47
C ALA A 300 8.92 -16.81 16.72
N ALA A 301 9.00 -16.40 17.99
CA ALA A 301 9.62 -15.13 18.40
C ALA A 301 11.14 -15.07 18.19
N PHE A 302 11.80 -16.21 17.92
CA PHE A 302 13.25 -16.27 17.67
C PHE A 302 13.63 -16.19 16.19
N VAL A 303 12.64 -16.27 15.28
CA VAL A 303 12.90 -16.15 13.83
C VAL A 303 13.50 -14.78 13.51
N ARG A 304 14.57 -14.77 12.71
CA ARG A 304 15.20 -13.55 12.20
C ARG A 304 14.70 -13.22 10.81
N ASP A 305 14.76 -11.93 10.46
CA ASP A 305 14.34 -11.47 9.16
C ASP A 305 15.14 -12.12 8.02
N PRO A 306 14.52 -12.39 6.86
CA PRO A 306 15.21 -12.95 5.70
C PRO A 306 16.43 -12.11 5.27
N ALA A 307 16.38 -10.78 5.45
CA ALA A 307 17.46 -9.87 5.07
C ALA A 307 18.75 -10.02 5.92
N ASP A 308 18.62 -10.51 7.16
CA ASP A 308 19.74 -10.74 8.09
C ASP A 308 20.12 -12.23 8.20
N SER A 309 19.64 -13.04 7.26
CA SER A 309 19.77 -14.50 7.27
C SER A 309 20.50 -15.02 6.03
N PRO A 310 21.18 -16.18 6.11
CA PRO A 310 22.06 -16.63 5.04
C PRO A 310 21.29 -17.14 3.81
N ASN A 311 20.07 -17.69 3.98
CA ASN A 311 19.22 -18.20 2.90
C ASN A 311 17.86 -17.49 2.88
N PRO A 312 17.74 -16.23 2.40
CA PRO A 312 16.52 -15.42 2.48
C PRO A 312 15.27 -16.04 1.82
N THR A 313 15.44 -17.03 0.95
CA THR A 313 14.37 -17.75 0.25
C THR A 313 13.92 -19.04 0.97
N HIS A 314 14.71 -19.57 1.91
CA HIS A 314 14.48 -20.87 2.54
C HIS A 314 13.70 -20.73 3.85
N ALA A 315 12.54 -20.08 3.76
CA ALA A 315 11.74 -19.71 4.92
C ALA A 315 11.19 -20.90 5.73
N HIS A 316 11.02 -22.05 5.08
CA HIS A 316 10.64 -23.33 5.69
C HIS A 316 11.75 -23.92 6.59
N HIS A 317 12.96 -23.38 6.52
CA HIS A 317 14.13 -23.76 7.32
C HIS A 317 14.71 -22.57 8.09
N GLU A 318 13.86 -21.63 8.53
CA GLU A 318 14.27 -20.44 9.30
C GLU A 318 15.34 -19.60 8.60
N PHE A 319 15.31 -19.60 7.26
CA PHE A 319 16.31 -18.96 6.39
C PHE A 319 17.75 -19.42 6.64
N GLY A 320 17.94 -20.58 7.31
CA GLY A 320 19.23 -21.07 7.79
C GLY A 320 19.89 -20.21 8.87
N ASN A 321 19.16 -19.34 9.55
CA ASN A 321 19.72 -18.36 10.49
C ASN A 321 20.24 -19.02 11.78
N ALA A 322 21.54 -18.94 12.02
CA ALA A 322 22.18 -19.55 13.18
C ALA A 322 21.71 -18.97 14.52
N GLU A 323 21.38 -17.67 14.57
CA GLU A 323 20.88 -17.05 15.80
C GLU A 323 19.50 -17.61 16.17
N THR A 324 18.63 -17.83 15.17
CA THR A 324 17.34 -18.50 15.36
C THR A 324 17.52 -19.93 15.84
N TYR A 325 18.25 -20.78 15.11
CA TYR A 325 18.48 -22.19 15.51
C TYR A 325 19.10 -22.31 16.92
N PHE A 326 20.03 -21.42 17.27
CA PHE A 326 20.63 -21.40 18.60
C PHE A 326 19.63 -21.00 19.70
N LEU A 327 18.85 -19.92 19.50
CA LEU A 327 17.83 -19.48 20.46
C LEU A 327 16.68 -20.48 20.61
N VAL A 328 16.25 -21.11 19.52
CA VAL A 328 15.29 -22.22 19.53
C VAL A 328 15.82 -23.36 20.40
N GLY A 329 17.05 -23.80 20.16
CA GLY A 329 17.71 -24.84 20.96
C GLY A 329 17.84 -24.46 22.43
N GLU A 330 18.34 -23.27 22.73
CA GLU A 330 18.46 -22.75 24.09
C GLU A 330 17.10 -22.73 24.80
N ALA A 331 16.06 -22.17 24.18
CA ALA A 331 14.72 -22.09 24.79
C ALA A 331 14.09 -23.47 25.03
N LEU A 332 14.22 -24.41 24.07
CA LEU A 332 13.78 -25.80 24.25
C LEU A 332 14.55 -26.49 25.38
N GLY A 333 15.87 -26.25 25.49
CA GLY A 333 16.70 -26.75 26.58
C GLY A 333 16.37 -26.14 27.94
N GLN A 334 16.07 -24.84 28.02
CA GLN A 334 15.66 -24.17 29.26
C GLN A 334 14.30 -24.68 29.74
N ALA A 335 13.35 -24.89 28.82
CA ALA A 335 12.07 -25.53 29.10
C ALA A 335 12.25 -26.98 29.59
N MET A 336 13.08 -27.77 28.92
CA MET A 336 13.37 -29.14 29.34
C MET A 336 14.06 -29.19 30.71
N ARG A 337 15.03 -28.31 30.98
CA ARG A 337 15.66 -28.19 32.30
C ARG A 337 14.64 -27.92 33.40
N ALA A 338 13.69 -27.02 33.17
CA ALA A 338 12.66 -26.67 34.15
C ALA A 338 11.69 -27.84 34.47
N LEU A 339 11.56 -28.82 33.58
CA LEU A 339 10.73 -30.01 33.80
C LEU A 339 11.53 -31.21 34.34
N ALA A 340 12.77 -31.40 33.88
CA ALA A 340 13.57 -32.60 34.13
C ALA A 340 14.60 -32.46 35.26
N VAL A 341 15.04 -31.24 35.59
CA VAL A 341 16.02 -30.99 36.66
C VAL A 341 15.30 -30.52 37.92
N LYS A 342 15.52 -31.25 39.02
CA LYS A 342 14.90 -30.94 40.31
C LYS A 342 15.35 -29.56 40.81
N ASP A 343 14.42 -28.81 41.41
CA ASP A 343 14.66 -27.48 41.99
C ASP A 343 15.13 -26.41 40.97
N ALA A 344 15.07 -26.71 39.66
CA ALA A 344 15.38 -25.75 38.61
C ALA A 344 14.35 -24.61 38.55
N PRO A 345 14.76 -23.37 38.20
CA PRO A 345 13.82 -22.27 37.99
C PRO A 345 12.79 -22.61 36.89
N ALA A 346 11.52 -22.30 37.17
CA ALA A 346 10.44 -22.46 36.21
C ALA A 346 10.76 -21.72 34.89
N PHE A 347 10.45 -22.36 33.76
CA PHE A 347 10.68 -21.77 32.46
C PHE A 347 9.69 -20.62 32.22
N VAL A 348 10.21 -19.40 32.24
CA VAL A 348 9.54 -18.22 31.70
C VAL A 348 10.16 -17.97 30.32
N PRO A 349 9.38 -18.03 29.23
CA PRO A 349 9.90 -17.74 27.89
C PRO A 349 10.53 -16.34 27.89
N THR A 350 11.86 -16.29 27.79
CA THR A 350 12.57 -15.04 27.56
C THR A 350 12.47 -14.76 26.07
N LEU A 351 11.27 -14.37 25.64
CA LEU A 351 11.06 -13.76 24.33
C LEU A 351 12.10 -12.64 24.19
N PRO A 352 12.70 -12.43 23.01
CA PRO A 352 13.50 -11.23 22.79
C PRO A 352 12.62 -10.07 23.21
N THR A 353 13.07 -9.23 24.14
CA THR A 353 12.34 -8.01 24.47
C THR A 353 12.22 -7.26 23.16
N ALA A 354 11.02 -7.26 22.58
CA ALA A 354 10.72 -6.45 21.43
C ALA A 354 11.25 -5.06 21.78
N THR A 355 12.07 -4.48 20.90
CA THR A 355 12.28 -3.03 20.94
C THR A 355 10.87 -2.46 20.99
N PRO A 356 10.48 -1.79 22.09
CA PRO A 356 9.07 -1.69 22.51
C PRO A 356 8.27 -1.24 21.31
N ALA A 357 7.32 -2.10 20.88
CA ALA A 357 6.76 -2.08 19.53
C ALA A 357 6.47 -0.63 19.16
N PRO A 358 7.13 -0.09 18.11
CA PRO A 358 7.24 1.34 17.92
C PRO A 358 5.84 1.94 17.92
N ALA A 359 5.63 2.93 18.79
CA ALA A 359 4.30 3.47 19.06
C ALA A 359 3.58 3.74 17.74
N ALA A 360 2.47 3.03 17.51
CA ALA A 360 1.84 2.96 16.20
C ALA A 360 1.63 4.39 15.67
N PRO A 361 2.17 4.73 14.49
CA PRO A 361 2.15 6.11 14.01
C PRO A 361 0.70 6.55 13.82
N ALA A 362 0.40 7.76 14.27
CA ALA A 362 -0.93 8.34 14.18
C ALA A 362 -1.35 8.52 12.71
N SER A 363 -2.65 8.43 12.47
CA SER A 363 -3.26 8.86 11.22
C SER A 363 -2.95 10.35 10.97
N ALA A 364 -2.71 10.67 9.72
CA ALA A 364 -2.33 12.00 9.26
C ALA A 364 -2.75 12.18 7.80
N GLU A 365 -2.75 13.42 7.35
CA GLU A 365 -3.03 13.76 5.97
C GLU A 365 -2.01 14.75 5.39
N MET A 366 -1.93 14.74 4.06
CA MET A 366 -1.22 15.74 3.28
C MET A 366 -2.20 16.41 2.31
N SER A 367 -2.25 17.73 2.34
CA SER A 367 -3.22 18.53 1.56
C SER A 367 -2.70 19.93 1.26
N GLY A 368 -3.30 20.60 0.27
CA GLY A 368 -2.94 21.94 -0.19
C GLY A 368 -2.90 22.05 -1.72
N TYR A 369 -2.32 23.14 -2.22
CA TYR A 369 -2.37 23.51 -3.64
C TYR A 369 -1.00 23.41 -4.33
N MET A 370 -1.01 23.20 -5.64
CA MET A 370 0.12 23.50 -6.53
C MET A 370 -0.26 24.65 -7.46
N LEU A 371 0.44 25.77 -7.32
CA LEU A 371 0.12 27.07 -7.92
C LEU A 371 0.88 27.28 -9.23
N VAL A 372 0.15 27.53 -10.33
CA VAL A 372 0.74 27.76 -11.66
C VAL A 372 0.65 29.25 -12.04
N PRO A 373 1.78 29.94 -12.27
CA PRO A 373 1.76 31.33 -12.69
C PRO A 373 1.59 31.42 -14.22
N VAL A 374 0.66 32.28 -14.65
CA VAL A 374 0.23 32.42 -16.06
C VAL A 374 0.13 33.89 -16.43
N GLU A 375 0.39 34.23 -17.69
CA GLU A 375 0.24 35.61 -18.15
C GLU A 375 -1.21 36.08 -18.07
N ARG A 376 -1.41 37.38 -17.78
CA ARG A 376 -2.74 37.98 -17.72
C ARG A 376 -3.38 38.08 -19.10
N VAL A 377 -4.70 37.96 -19.12
CA VAL A 377 -5.54 37.97 -20.32
C VAL A 377 -6.36 39.27 -20.37
N PRO A 378 -6.51 39.90 -21.55
CA PRO A 378 -7.41 41.04 -21.74
C PRO A 378 -8.87 40.74 -21.38
N GLU A 379 -9.63 41.76 -20.98
CA GLU A 379 -10.97 41.59 -20.40
C GLU A 379 -12.03 41.09 -21.38
N GLU A 380 -11.79 41.20 -22.69
CA GLU A 380 -12.68 40.75 -23.76
C GLU A 380 -12.65 39.23 -24.04
N PHE A 381 -11.68 38.48 -23.49
CA PHE A 381 -11.63 37.01 -23.63
C PHE A 381 -12.40 36.31 -22.50
N ASN A 382 -13.62 36.80 -22.25
CA ASN A 382 -14.50 36.46 -21.13
C ASN A 382 -15.57 35.39 -21.45
N ALA A 383 -15.53 34.77 -22.63
CA ALA A 383 -16.45 33.72 -23.10
C ALA A 383 -15.88 32.30 -22.89
N GLY A 384 -15.18 32.07 -21.79
CA GLY A 384 -14.74 30.73 -21.37
C GLY A 384 -13.26 30.43 -21.57
N PHE A 385 -12.92 29.14 -21.65
CA PHE A 385 -11.55 28.65 -21.75
C PHE A 385 -11.45 27.23 -22.34
N SER A 386 -10.23 26.82 -22.69
CA SER A 386 -9.83 25.41 -22.81
C SER A 386 -8.42 25.19 -22.27
N LEU A 387 -8.12 23.95 -21.87
CA LEU A 387 -6.80 23.51 -21.46
C LEU A 387 -6.58 22.04 -21.81
N TYR A 388 -5.31 21.63 -21.81
CA TYR A 388 -4.90 20.24 -21.77
C TYR A 388 -4.27 19.94 -20.42
N ALA A 389 -4.88 19.06 -19.62
CA ALA A 389 -4.34 18.61 -18.34
C ALA A 389 -3.83 17.17 -18.47
N ALA A 390 -2.65 16.87 -17.91
CA ALA A 390 -2.19 15.49 -17.85
C ALA A 390 -3.10 14.66 -16.93
N ALA A 391 -3.45 13.44 -17.35
CA ALA A 391 -4.17 12.46 -16.55
C ALA A 391 -3.20 11.36 -16.07
N TRP A 392 -3.15 11.08 -14.78
CA TRP A 392 -2.29 10.03 -14.24
C TRP A 392 -2.76 9.54 -12.86
N PRO A 393 -2.31 8.36 -12.39
CA PRO A 393 -2.53 7.94 -11.01
C PRO A 393 -1.68 8.75 -10.03
N LEU A 394 -2.29 9.70 -9.32
CA LEU A 394 -1.58 10.48 -8.30
C LEU A 394 -1.00 9.59 -7.20
N LEU A 395 -1.70 8.50 -6.84
CA LEU A 395 -1.26 7.49 -5.89
C LEU A 395 -1.13 6.13 -6.58
N GLU A 396 -0.09 5.36 -6.26
CA GLU A 396 0.13 4.01 -6.82
C GLU A 396 -0.98 3.00 -6.49
N ARG A 397 -1.77 3.29 -5.44
CA ARG A 397 -2.94 2.52 -5.04
C ARG A 397 -4.01 3.50 -4.60
N TYR A 398 -5.25 3.28 -5.04
CA TYR A 398 -6.40 4.03 -4.55
C TYR A 398 -6.60 3.71 -3.06
N PRO A 399 -6.63 4.71 -2.15
CA PRO A 399 -6.69 4.48 -0.71
C PRO A 399 -8.11 4.53 -0.14
N GLY A 400 -9.14 4.44 -0.98
CA GLY A 400 -10.55 4.43 -0.58
C GLY A 400 -11.23 5.80 -0.60
N SER A 401 -12.56 5.79 -0.42
CA SER A 401 -13.49 6.93 -0.53
C SER A 401 -13.14 8.24 0.20
N ASN A 402 -12.19 8.27 1.13
CA ASN A 402 -11.72 9.52 1.74
C ASN A 402 -10.80 10.32 0.80
N PHE A 403 -10.27 9.70 -0.25
CA PHE A 403 -9.38 10.33 -1.22
C PHE A 403 -10.08 11.42 -2.02
N GLN A 404 -9.56 12.64 -1.93
CA GLN A 404 -10.02 13.75 -2.75
C GLN A 404 -8.86 14.63 -3.20
N SER A 405 -8.72 14.72 -4.52
CA SER A 405 -7.81 15.64 -5.20
C SER A 405 -8.37 15.90 -6.58
N GLY A 406 -8.43 17.16 -6.98
CA GLY A 406 -8.35 17.49 -8.39
C GLY A 406 -6.94 17.16 -8.89
N LEU A 407 -6.80 16.98 -10.20
CA LEU A 407 -5.53 17.22 -10.90
C LEU A 407 -5.50 18.71 -11.31
N PHE A 408 -4.58 19.10 -12.20
CA PHE A 408 -4.52 20.49 -12.63
C PHE A 408 -5.77 20.91 -13.42
N GLY A 409 -6.42 21.97 -12.95
CA GLY A 409 -7.65 22.52 -13.49
C GLY A 409 -7.77 24.01 -13.21
N THR A 410 -9.00 24.53 -13.15
CA THR A 410 -9.28 25.95 -12.92
C THR A 410 -10.67 26.19 -12.33
N TRP A 411 -10.86 27.32 -11.66
CA TRP A 411 -12.15 27.82 -11.20
C TRP A 411 -12.59 28.98 -12.11
N MET A 412 -13.71 28.81 -12.81
CA MET A 412 -14.26 29.82 -13.71
C MET A 412 -15.41 30.59 -13.04
N PHE A 413 -15.06 31.72 -12.43
CA PHE A 413 -16.01 32.67 -11.85
C PHE A 413 -16.65 33.59 -12.90
N ALA A 414 -17.77 34.22 -12.57
CA ALA A 414 -18.29 35.38 -13.30
C ALA A 414 -17.34 36.59 -13.21
N GLN A 415 -17.26 37.39 -14.28
CA GLN A 415 -16.41 38.57 -14.40
C GLN A 415 -17.01 39.76 -13.64
N TRP A 416 -16.39 40.16 -12.54
CA TRP A 416 -16.77 41.35 -11.76
C TRP A 416 -16.12 42.61 -12.32
N ALA A 417 -16.75 43.77 -12.09
CA ALA A 417 -16.11 45.06 -12.31
C ALA A 417 -14.86 45.18 -11.42
N ARG A 418 -13.84 45.89 -11.92
CA ARG A 418 -12.57 46.08 -11.20
C ARG A 418 -12.31 47.55 -10.90
N GLY A 419 -11.72 47.80 -9.73
CA GLY A 419 -11.26 49.11 -9.29
C GLY A 419 -10.02 49.59 -10.05
N ALA A 420 -9.60 50.83 -9.80
CA ALA A 420 -8.38 51.40 -10.40
C ALA A 420 -7.08 50.73 -9.91
N ASP A 421 -7.16 49.98 -8.82
CA ASP A 421 -6.13 49.08 -8.27
C ASP A 421 -6.14 47.67 -8.91
N GLY A 422 -7.15 47.34 -9.72
CA GLY A 422 -7.34 46.05 -10.37
C GLY A 422 -8.04 44.99 -9.51
N GLU A 423 -8.44 45.34 -8.28
CA GLU A 423 -9.21 44.50 -7.37
C GLU A 423 -10.69 44.47 -7.76
N THR A 424 -11.44 43.47 -7.27
CA THR A 424 -12.88 43.35 -7.53
C THR A 424 -13.66 44.46 -6.81
N ASP A 425 -14.55 45.15 -7.52
CA ASP A 425 -15.43 46.17 -6.93
C ASP A 425 -16.47 45.53 -5.99
N PRO A 426 -16.43 45.82 -4.67
CA PRO A 426 -17.38 45.27 -3.70
C PRO A 426 -18.81 45.83 -3.84
N ALA A 427 -19.03 46.87 -4.65
CA ALA A 427 -20.37 47.33 -5.01
C ALA A 427 -21.02 46.42 -6.08
N ASP A 428 -20.21 45.76 -6.92
CA ASP A 428 -20.67 44.86 -7.97
C ASP A 428 -20.74 43.41 -7.49
N LYS A 429 -19.68 42.88 -6.85
CA LYS A 429 -19.71 41.53 -6.25
C LYS A 429 -20.43 41.56 -4.89
N PRO A 430 -21.55 40.82 -4.69
CA PRO A 430 -22.28 40.84 -3.42
C PRO A 430 -21.55 40.08 -2.30
N GLY A 431 -20.70 40.77 -1.54
CA GLY A 431 -19.94 40.20 -0.42
C GLY A 431 -19.06 39.01 -0.85
N ASP A 432 -18.97 38.01 0.02
CA ASP A 432 -18.13 36.81 -0.19
C ASP A 432 -18.78 35.75 -1.11
N MET A 433 -19.81 36.11 -1.89
CA MET A 433 -20.57 35.15 -2.71
C MET A 433 -19.67 34.29 -3.61
N TYR A 434 -19.94 32.98 -3.60
CA TYR A 434 -19.15 31.97 -4.31
C TYR A 434 -20.03 31.19 -5.31
N SER A 435 -19.66 31.21 -6.59
CA SER A 435 -20.29 30.42 -7.67
C SER A 435 -19.40 30.41 -8.91
N ASP A 436 -19.16 29.23 -9.47
CA ASP A 436 -18.24 29.02 -10.58
C ASP A 436 -18.50 27.69 -11.34
N ILE A 437 -17.58 27.38 -12.25
CA ILE A 437 -17.35 26.03 -12.79
C ILE A 437 -15.91 25.64 -12.42
N GLU A 438 -15.75 24.63 -11.57
CA GLU A 438 -14.49 24.16 -10.98
C GLU A 438 -14.10 22.73 -11.38
N GLY A 439 -14.92 22.08 -12.23
CA GLY A 439 -14.70 20.70 -12.65
C GLY A 439 -13.43 20.45 -13.47
N GLY A 440 -12.98 19.21 -13.42
CA GLY A 440 -11.77 18.75 -14.08
C GLY A 440 -11.54 17.25 -13.86
N LEU A 441 -10.29 16.82 -14.05
CA LEU A 441 -9.84 15.47 -13.69
C LEU A 441 -9.61 15.36 -12.17
N GLY A 442 -9.89 14.20 -11.57
CA GLY A 442 -9.63 13.97 -10.15
C GLY A 442 -10.36 12.77 -9.54
N TRP A 443 -10.52 12.84 -8.22
CA TRP A 443 -11.28 11.93 -7.35
C TRP A 443 -12.05 12.74 -6.31
N TRP A 444 -13.27 12.33 -5.97
CA TRP A 444 -14.16 13.01 -5.04
C TRP A 444 -14.76 12.04 -4.03
N ARG A 445 -15.02 12.50 -2.80
CA ARG A 445 -15.53 11.67 -1.69
C ARG A 445 -16.91 11.04 -1.94
N ASP A 446 -17.65 11.51 -2.94
CA ASP A 446 -18.95 10.96 -3.32
C ASP A 446 -18.89 9.88 -4.42
N THR A 447 -17.72 9.66 -5.03
CA THR A 447 -17.43 8.67 -6.09
C THR A 447 -17.39 7.25 -5.54
N ARG A 448 -18.19 6.32 -6.08
CA ARG A 448 -18.33 4.92 -5.65
C ARG A 448 -17.49 3.92 -6.43
N PHE A 449 -17.11 4.24 -7.68
CA PHE A 449 -16.37 3.34 -8.56
C PHE A 449 -15.01 3.91 -8.94
N ALA A 450 -14.38 4.63 -8.01
CA ALA A 450 -13.03 5.15 -8.17
C ALA A 450 -11.99 4.02 -8.32
N THR A 451 -10.93 4.32 -9.05
CA THR A 451 -9.73 3.49 -9.21
C THR A 451 -8.49 4.37 -9.04
N THR A 452 -7.29 3.84 -9.32
CA THR A 452 -6.09 4.67 -9.45
C THR A 452 -6.12 5.61 -10.64
N THR A 453 -7.01 5.42 -11.62
CA THR A 453 -7.18 6.35 -12.76
C THR A 453 -8.16 7.45 -12.36
N PRO A 454 -7.89 8.75 -12.65
CA PRO A 454 -8.84 9.83 -12.36
C PRO A 454 -10.10 9.73 -13.22
N LYS A 455 -11.18 10.33 -12.75
CA LYS A 455 -12.40 10.60 -13.54
C LYS A 455 -12.49 12.08 -13.86
N PHE A 456 -13.33 12.45 -14.83
CA PHE A 456 -13.66 13.83 -15.13
C PHE A 456 -15.08 14.17 -14.65
N ILE A 457 -15.26 15.32 -13.99
CA ILE A 457 -16.59 15.88 -13.65
C ILE A 457 -16.74 17.30 -14.18
N MET A 458 -17.99 17.76 -14.33
CA MET A 458 -18.25 19.12 -14.78
C MET A 458 -18.12 20.18 -13.67
N GLY A 459 -18.42 19.85 -12.42
CA GLY A 459 -18.17 20.69 -11.24
C GLY A 459 -18.75 22.10 -11.31
N GLY A 460 -20.03 22.27 -11.65
CA GLY A 460 -20.69 23.57 -11.57
C GLY A 460 -21.23 23.83 -10.17
N VAL A 461 -20.96 25.01 -9.60
CA VAL A 461 -21.35 25.38 -8.23
C VAL A 461 -22.38 26.51 -8.27
N ALA A 462 -23.57 26.26 -7.73
CA ALA A 462 -24.59 27.29 -7.51
C ALA A 462 -24.22 28.17 -6.30
N PRO A 463 -24.73 29.41 -6.21
CA PRO A 463 -24.38 30.37 -5.16
C PRO A 463 -24.29 29.78 -3.76
N ASP A 464 -23.14 30.03 -3.12
CA ASP A 464 -22.83 29.66 -1.74
C ASP A 464 -23.00 28.15 -1.46
N PHE A 465 -22.67 27.32 -2.47
CA PHE A 465 -22.84 25.86 -2.49
C PHE A 465 -24.28 25.38 -2.24
N ALA A 466 -25.31 26.17 -2.58
CA ALA A 466 -26.71 25.75 -2.47
C ALA A 466 -26.96 24.40 -3.16
N ALA A 467 -26.40 24.25 -4.37
CA ALA A 467 -26.35 23.03 -5.16
C ALA A 467 -25.01 22.92 -5.91
N TRP A 468 -24.66 21.71 -6.36
CA TRP A 468 -23.57 21.51 -7.32
C TRP A 468 -23.96 20.44 -8.35
N ALA A 469 -23.32 20.47 -9.52
CA ALA A 469 -23.67 19.62 -10.65
C ALA A 469 -22.42 19.08 -11.35
N ASN A 470 -22.28 17.74 -11.35
CA ASN A 470 -21.07 17.04 -11.76
C ASN A 470 -21.21 16.38 -13.14
N GLY A 471 -22.42 16.33 -13.69
CA GLY A 471 -22.77 15.80 -15.01
C GLY A 471 -24.27 15.52 -15.12
N PRO A 472 -24.78 15.00 -16.26
CA PRO A 472 -26.18 14.60 -16.39
C PRO A 472 -26.59 13.60 -15.29
N GLY A 473 -27.61 13.95 -14.51
CA GLY A 473 -28.09 13.13 -13.39
C GLY A 473 -27.21 13.13 -12.13
N ALA A 474 -26.12 13.90 -12.10
CA ALA A 474 -25.15 13.92 -11.01
C ALA A 474 -25.05 15.32 -10.36
N GLY A 475 -25.25 15.39 -9.04
CA GLY A 475 -25.24 16.63 -8.28
C GLY A 475 -25.24 16.41 -6.77
N LYS A 476 -25.52 17.46 -6.00
CA LYS A 476 -25.35 17.47 -4.54
C LYS A 476 -26.21 16.39 -3.84
N GLY A 477 -25.54 15.55 -3.06
CA GLY A 477 -26.16 14.48 -2.28
C GLY A 477 -26.82 13.38 -3.13
N ARG A 478 -27.36 12.36 -2.46
CA ARG A 478 -27.91 11.14 -3.10
C ARG A 478 -29.44 11.07 -3.11
N ASN A 479 -30.12 12.02 -2.45
CA ASN A 479 -31.58 12.13 -2.47
C ASN A 479 -32.07 12.65 -3.83
N TRP A 480 -33.17 12.11 -4.34
CA TRP A 480 -33.85 12.62 -5.54
C TRP A 480 -35.08 13.48 -5.22
N ASP A 481 -35.61 13.39 -3.99
CA ASP A 481 -36.63 14.34 -3.49
C ASP A 481 -35.99 15.74 -3.29
N GLU A 482 -34.68 15.77 -3.08
CA GLU A 482 -33.83 16.97 -3.09
C GLU A 482 -32.77 16.85 -4.20
N PRO A 483 -33.12 17.14 -5.47
CA PRO A 483 -32.24 16.85 -6.60
C PRO A 483 -30.99 17.73 -6.61
N LEU A 484 -31.04 18.97 -6.11
CA LEU A 484 -29.89 19.86 -5.85
C LEU A 484 -28.77 19.79 -6.92
N GLY A 485 -29.10 20.16 -8.16
CA GLY A 485 -28.16 20.14 -9.29
C GLY A 485 -28.18 18.89 -10.16
N LYS A 486 -28.82 17.78 -9.76
CA LYS A 486 -28.93 16.55 -10.61
C LYS A 486 -29.62 16.76 -11.97
N TYR A 487 -30.41 17.82 -12.12
CA TYR A 487 -31.05 18.21 -13.39
C TYR A 487 -30.34 19.39 -14.10
N ALA A 488 -29.26 19.93 -13.53
CA ALA A 488 -28.63 21.15 -14.03
C ALA A 488 -27.91 20.97 -15.37
N VAL A 489 -27.40 19.77 -15.65
CA VAL A 489 -26.63 19.46 -16.85
C VAL A 489 -27.46 18.65 -17.83
N ALA A 490 -27.57 19.15 -19.06
CA ALA A 490 -28.15 18.43 -20.18
C ALA A 490 -27.06 17.72 -20.99
N GLN A 491 -27.33 16.47 -21.38
CA GLN A 491 -26.54 15.73 -22.35
C GLN A 491 -26.77 16.34 -23.74
N LEU A 492 -25.69 16.58 -24.48
CA LEU A 492 -25.73 17.10 -25.86
C LEU A 492 -25.26 16.04 -26.85
N SER A 493 -24.10 15.41 -26.62
CA SER A 493 -23.54 14.46 -27.59
C SER A 493 -24.39 13.19 -27.69
N PRO A 494 -24.69 12.71 -28.91
CA PRO A 494 -25.28 11.40 -29.12
C PRO A 494 -24.22 10.28 -29.02
N TRP A 495 -22.92 10.57 -29.03
CA TRP A 495 -21.88 9.52 -29.17
C TRP A 495 -21.23 9.06 -27.86
N VAL A 496 -21.59 9.68 -26.73
CA VAL A 496 -20.98 9.38 -25.42
C VAL A 496 -22.08 9.29 -24.37
N VAL A 497 -22.13 8.19 -23.62
CA VAL A 497 -22.98 8.11 -22.41
C VAL A 497 -22.20 8.64 -21.21
N TRP A 498 -22.79 9.56 -20.43
CA TRP A 498 -22.17 10.07 -19.20
C TRP A 498 -22.60 9.25 -17.97
N PRO A 499 -21.68 8.65 -17.19
CA PRO A 499 -22.01 7.94 -15.95
C PRO A 499 -22.26 8.90 -14.76
N PRO A 500 -23.24 8.65 -13.88
CA PRO A 500 -23.48 9.48 -12.70
C PRO A 500 -22.29 9.60 -11.72
N ASP A 501 -21.38 8.62 -11.74
CA ASP A 501 -20.14 8.57 -10.95
C ASP A 501 -18.99 9.41 -11.56
N GLY A 502 -19.22 10.10 -12.68
CA GLY A 502 -18.23 10.85 -13.44
C GLY A 502 -17.80 10.15 -14.74
N LEU A 503 -17.21 10.92 -15.66
CA LEU A 503 -16.74 10.44 -16.95
C LEU A 503 -15.41 9.70 -16.78
N ASN A 504 -15.39 8.39 -17.04
CA ASN A 504 -14.18 7.58 -16.91
C ASN A 504 -13.18 7.86 -18.03
N LEU A 505 -11.89 7.80 -17.67
CA LEU A 505 -10.78 7.68 -18.61
C LEU A 505 -10.44 6.20 -18.85
N ALA A 506 -9.73 5.93 -19.94
CA ALA A 506 -9.12 4.62 -20.17
C ALA A 506 -8.23 4.23 -18.98
N GLN A 507 -8.44 3.04 -18.42
CA GLN A 507 -7.72 2.63 -17.22
C GLN A 507 -6.25 2.42 -17.52
N GLY A 508 -5.38 3.01 -16.71
CA GLY A 508 -3.94 3.03 -16.99
C GLY A 508 -3.47 4.24 -17.81
N THR A 509 -4.28 5.29 -17.98
CA THR A 509 -3.78 6.59 -18.44
C THR A 509 -2.68 7.10 -17.47
N CYS A 510 -1.51 7.49 -17.99
CA CYS A 510 -0.33 7.90 -17.23
C CYS A 510 0.52 8.97 -17.95
N GLY A 511 0.03 10.21 -17.98
CA GLY A 511 0.74 11.39 -18.49
C GLY A 511 0.18 11.94 -19.80
N GLU A 512 -0.74 11.22 -20.44
CA GLU A 512 -1.45 11.70 -21.61
C GLU A 512 -2.36 12.89 -21.27
N LEU A 513 -2.52 13.78 -22.24
CA LEU A 513 -3.21 15.05 -22.12
C LEU A 513 -4.70 14.92 -22.39
N PHE A 514 -5.52 15.22 -21.40
CA PHE A 514 -6.97 15.35 -21.52
C PHE A 514 -7.32 16.79 -21.90
N GLY A 515 -7.74 17.01 -23.15
CA GLY A 515 -8.20 18.31 -23.62
C GLY A 515 -9.65 18.57 -23.21
N TYR A 516 -9.93 19.67 -22.53
CA TYR A 516 -11.29 20.11 -22.25
C TYR A 516 -11.43 21.63 -22.22
N GLY A 517 -12.65 22.12 -22.38
CA GLY A 517 -12.96 23.54 -22.26
C GLY A 517 -14.45 23.81 -22.13
N TYR A 518 -14.79 25.02 -21.67
CA TYR A 518 -16.16 25.52 -21.59
C TYR A 518 -16.29 26.80 -22.40
N VAL A 519 -17.33 26.87 -23.21
CA VAL A 519 -17.76 28.10 -23.93
C VAL A 519 -19.28 28.24 -23.86
N PRO A 520 -19.84 29.46 -23.80
CA PRO A 520 -21.28 29.65 -23.71
C PRO A 520 -21.89 29.56 -25.11
N LEU A 521 -22.81 28.61 -25.32
CA LEU A 521 -23.58 28.50 -26.56
C LEU A 521 -25.05 28.89 -26.30
N PRO A 522 -25.74 29.56 -27.24
CA PRO A 522 -27.15 29.90 -27.10
C PRO A 522 -28.06 28.71 -27.44
N LEU A 523 -27.95 27.60 -26.70
CA LEU A 523 -28.69 26.36 -26.99
C LEU A 523 -30.16 26.44 -26.58
N VAL A 524 -30.48 27.22 -25.55
CA VAL A 524 -31.85 27.58 -25.16
C VAL A 524 -32.05 29.09 -25.31
N PRO A 525 -33.27 29.59 -25.50
CA PRO A 525 -33.53 31.04 -25.50
C PRO A 525 -33.44 31.63 -24.08
N ALA A 526 -33.01 32.88 -23.99
CA ALA A 526 -33.13 33.67 -22.76
C ALA A 526 -34.61 33.96 -22.45
N THR A 527 -34.97 34.00 -21.18
CA THR A 527 -36.31 34.38 -20.71
C THR A 527 -36.25 35.70 -19.95
N PRO A 528 -36.85 36.79 -20.47
CA PRO A 528 -37.06 38.02 -19.72
C PRO A 528 -38.04 37.81 -18.55
N ALA A 529 -37.88 38.58 -17.47
CA ALA A 529 -38.84 38.57 -16.37
C ALA A 529 -40.23 39.08 -16.84
N SER A 530 -41.29 38.40 -16.39
CA SER A 530 -42.69 38.75 -16.66
C SER A 530 -43.56 38.48 -15.43
N ALA A 531 -44.84 38.89 -15.47
CA ALA A 531 -45.78 38.59 -14.38
C ALA A 531 -46.01 37.08 -14.17
N GLU A 532 -45.87 36.28 -15.22
CA GLU A 532 -46.06 34.82 -15.19
C GLU A 532 -44.75 34.06 -14.91
N ARG A 533 -43.59 34.65 -15.27
CA ARG A 533 -42.25 34.11 -15.01
C ARG A 533 -41.37 35.23 -14.43
N PRO A 534 -41.43 35.50 -13.10
CA PRO A 534 -40.76 36.65 -12.49
C PRO A 534 -39.24 36.51 -12.41
N ILE A 535 -38.71 35.30 -12.57
CA ILE A 535 -37.27 35.00 -12.56
C ILE A 535 -36.73 35.17 -13.99
N PRO A 536 -35.86 36.17 -14.25
CA PRO A 536 -35.15 36.27 -15.52
C PRO A 536 -34.11 35.16 -15.64
N LYS A 537 -33.80 34.75 -16.87
CA LYS A 537 -32.85 33.68 -17.20
C LYS A 537 -32.09 34.03 -18.47
N GLY A 538 -30.77 34.04 -18.43
CA GLY A 538 -29.94 34.25 -19.62
C GLY A 538 -29.92 33.04 -20.58
N ASP A 539 -29.12 33.12 -21.64
CA ASP A 539 -28.97 32.05 -22.64
C ASP A 539 -27.59 31.37 -22.63
N GLN A 540 -26.73 31.68 -21.65
CA GLN A 540 -25.38 31.12 -21.59
C GLN A 540 -25.41 29.64 -21.17
N CYS A 541 -25.50 28.75 -22.15
CA CYS A 541 -25.35 27.31 -21.94
C CYS A 541 -23.86 26.98 -21.97
N TRP A 542 -23.20 27.00 -20.81
CA TRP A 542 -21.78 26.65 -20.68
C TRP A 542 -21.56 25.20 -21.10
N THR A 543 -21.07 25.04 -22.32
CA THR A 543 -20.97 23.77 -23.03
C THR A 543 -19.55 23.22 -22.91
N LEU A 544 -19.44 22.01 -22.36
CA LEU A 544 -18.20 21.25 -22.30
C LEU A 544 -17.83 20.76 -23.70
N PHE A 545 -16.68 21.19 -24.19
CA PHE A 545 -16.00 20.59 -25.34
C PHE A 545 -14.85 19.72 -24.83
N LEU A 546 -14.69 18.54 -25.43
CA LEU A 546 -13.52 17.68 -25.23
C LEU A 546 -12.65 17.64 -26.48
N ASN A 547 -11.35 17.45 -26.28
CA ASN A 547 -10.42 16.95 -27.30
C ASN A 547 -9.61 15.81 -26.66
N THR A 548 -10.08 14.58 -26.84
CA THR A 548 -9.45 13.34 -26.41
C THR A 548 -9.11 12.48 -27.64
N GLU A 549 -8.32 11.43 -27.46
CA GLU A 549 -7.89 10.56 -28.57
C GLU A 549 -9.09 9.94 -29.32
N ASN A 550 -10.12 9.52 -28.58
CA ASN A 550 -11.27 8.78 -29.11
C ASN A 550 -12.59 9.57 -29.17
N PHE A 551 -12.63 10.80 -28.66
CA PHE A 551 -13.78 11.71 -28.78
C PHE A 551 -13.37 13.20 -28.83
N LYS A 552 -13.91 13.94 -29.79
CA LYS A 552 -13.70 15.38 -29.94
C LYS A 552 -15.01 16.09 -30.23
N GLY A 553 -15.29 17.17 -29.50
CA GLY A 553 -16.49 18.00 -29.70
C GLY A 553 -17.31 18.24 -28.43
N PRO A 554 -18.50 18.86 -28.57
CA PRO A 554 -19.35 19.20 -27.45
C PRO A 554 -19.99 17.94 -26.85
N LEU A 555 -20.00 17.84 -25.53
CA LEU A 555 -20.46 16.67 -24.78
C LEU A 555 -21.76 16.95 -24.00
N CYS A 556 -21.72 17.93 -23.09
CA CYS A 556 -22.81 18.30 -22.19
C CYS A 556 -22.80 19.81 -21.97
N PHE A 557 -23.89 20.38 -21.44
CA PHE A 557 -23.91 21.78 -21.03
C PHE A 557 -24.68 22.01 -19.74
N PHE A 558 -24.28 23.04 -18.98
CA PHE A 558 -25.07 23.56 -17.87
C PHE A 558 -26.25 24.36 -18.40
N THR A 559 -27.46 23.98 -18.00
CA THR A 559 -28.68 24.74 -18.29
C THR A 559 -28.63 26.08 -17.55
N PRO A 560 -29.02 27.21 -18.19
CA PRO A 560 -29.10 28.51 -17.52
C PRO A 560 -29.98 28.53 -16.26
N ASN A 561 -30.91 27.58 -16.12
CA ASN A 561 -31.76 27.41 -14.94
C ASN A 561 -30.97 27.14 -13.66
N PHE A 562 -29.83 26.43 -13.74
CA PHE A 562 -29.03 26.03 -12.58
C PHE A 562 -28.59 27.21 -11.71
N TRP A 563 -28.22 28.32 -12.33
CA TRP A 563 -27.93 29.57 -11.61
C TRP A 563 -29.21 30.37 -11.36
N ALA A 564 -30.06 30.54 -12.39
CA ALA A 564 -31.23 31.42 -12.31
C ALA A 564 -32.28 31.00 -11.26
N GLU A 565 -32.42 29.71 -10.92
CA GLU A 565 -33.38 29.27 -9.90
C GLU A 565 -33.10 29.83 -8.50
N ASN A 566 -31.83 30.16 -8.20
CA ASN A 566 -31.41 30.75 -6.94
C ASN A 566 -31.93 32.19 -6.75
N LEU A 567 -32.32 32.87 -7.84
CA LEU A 567 -32.90 34.22 -7.79
C LEU A 567 -34.24 34.28 -7.04
N ALA A 568 -34.92 33.14 -6.86
CA ALA A 568 -36.12 33.04 -6.02
C ALA A 568 -35.83 33.40 -4.54
N ALA A 569 -34.65 33.02 -4.04
CA ALA A 569 -34.20 33.30 -2.67
C ALA A 569 -33.24 34.49 -2.60
N ARG A 570 -32.53 34.78 -3.69
CA ARG A 570 -31.44 35.78 -3.79
C ARG A 570 -31.64 36.70 -5.02
N PRO A 571 -32.72 37.49 -5.09
CA PRO A 571 -33.05 38.29 -6.27
C PRO A 571 -32.02 39.36 -6.61
N GLU A 572 -31.15 39.75 -5.66
CA GLU A 572 -30.03 40.68 -5.87
C GLU A 572 -28.90 40.11 -6.75
N LEU A 573 -28.91 38.81 -7.02
CA LEU A 573 -27.98 38.13 -7.94
C LEU A 573 -28.44 38.18 -9.40
N ALA A 574 -29.57 38.80 -9.71
CA ALA A 574 -30.10 38.88 -11.09
C ALA A 574 -29.10 39.54 -12.04
N GLY A 575 -28.75 38.86 -13.13
CA GLY A 575 -27.73 39.31 -14.08
C GLY A 575 -26.28 39.25 -13.57
N LYS A 576 -26.04 38.70 -12.37
CA LYS A 576 -24.70 38.56 -11.75
C LYS A 576 -24.11 37.15 -11.84
N LEU A 577 -24.91 36.15 -12.22
CA LEU A 577 -24.49 34.75 -12.30
C LEU A 577 -24.17 34.31 -13.74
N LEU A 578 -23.51 33.17 -13.87
CA LEU A 578 -22.97 32.64 -15.13
C LEU A 578 -24.04 32.31 -16.20
N ASP A 579 -25.34 32.25 -15.87
CA ASP A 579 -26.40 32.12 -16.88
C ASP A 579 -26.52 33.35 -17.81
N THR A 580 -26.13 34.53 -17.30
CA THR A 580 -26.27 35.82 -17.97
C THR A 580 -24.94 36.57 -18.07
N ARG A 581 -24.04 36.41 -17.09
CA ARG A 581 -22.79 37.17 -16.97
C ARG A 581 -21.58 36.40 -17.52
N ALA A 582 -20.69 37.11 -18.22
CA ALA A 582 -19.47 36.54 -18.78
C ALA A 582 -18.51 36.02 -17.68
N SER A 583 -17.58 35.14 -18.04
CA SER A 583 -16.56 34.56 -17.14
C SER A 583 -15.32 35.46 -16.98
N ASP A 584 -14.67 35.47 -15.82
CA ASP A 584 -13.40 36.21 -15.67
C ASP A 584 -12.32 35.60 -16.60
N PRO A 585 -11.65 36.39 -17.46
CA PRO A 585 -10.59 35.88 -18.32
C PRO A 585 -9.32 35.46 -17.56
N ASN A 586 -9.05 36.04 -16.39
CA ASN A 586 -7.84 35.85 -15.59
C ASN A 586 -8.06 34.78 -14.50
N LYS A 587 -8.28 33.55 -14.94
CA LYS A 587 -8.60 32.40 -14.07
C LYS A 587 -7.36 31.88 -13.35
N ALA A 588 -7.54 31.34 -12.14
CA ALA A 588 -6.48 30.65 -11.42
C ALA A 588 -6.32 29.22 -11.97
N PHE A 589 -5.10 28.81 -12.30
CA PHE A 589 -4.78 27.44 -12.73
C PHE A 589 -3.94 26.76 -11.65
N GLN A 590 -4.48 25.70 -11.05
CA GLN A 590 -3.87 25.03 -9.91
C GLN A 590 -4.28 23.56 -9.88
N MET A 591 -3.63 22.79 -9.02
CA MET A 591 -4.12 21.49 -8.57
C MET A 591 -4.44 21.58 -7.08
N GLU A 592 -5.68 21.28 -6.70
CA GLU A 592 -6.09 21.15 -5.29
C GLU A 592 -6.03 19.69 -4.85
N THR A 593 -5.31 19.44 -3.76
CA THR A 593 -5.31 18.15 -3.07
C THR A 593 -5.93 18.36 -1.69
N GLN A 594 -7.13 17.81 -1.47
CA GLN A 594 -7.79 17.92 -0.17
C GLN A 594 -7.37 16.83 0.81
N TRP A 595 -6.99 15.65 0.31
CA TRP A 595 -6.59 14.54 1.17
C TRP A 595 -5.68 13.54 0.44
N ILE A 596 -4.45 13.38 0.90
CA ILE A 596 -3.60 12.20 0.67
C ILE A 596 -3.32 11.56 2.04
N PRO A 597 -3.49 10.25 2.22
CA PRO A 597 -3.23 9.61 3.51
C PRO A 597 -1.74 9.63 3.84
N ALA A 598 -1.46 9.90 5.11
CA ALA A 598 -0.14 9.89 5.70
C ALA A 598 -0.18 9.23 7.09
N ALA A 599 0.99 9.12 7.71
CA ALA A 599 1.14 8.66 9.08
C ALA A 599 2.27 9.46 9.73
N ILE A 600 2.10 9.85 11.00
CA ILE A 600 3.08 10.63 11.77
C ILE A 600 3.47 9.86 13.03
N ALA A 601 4.76 9.66 13.24
CA ALA A 601 5.27 9.04 14.47
C ALA A 601 5.23 10.04 15.62
N ALA A 602 5.12 9.53 16.86
CA ALA A 602 5.31 10.35 18.04
C ALA A 602 6.70 11.04 18.02
N PRO A 603 6.86 12.24 18.61
CA PRO A 603 8.15 12.92 18.66
C PRO A 603 9.24 12.06 19.32
N MET A 604 10.40 11.96 18.68
CA MET A 604 11.56 11.25 19.21
C MET A 604 12.18 12.00 20.40
N ALA A 605 13.06 11.35 21.16
CA ALA A 605 13.68 11.91 22.36
C ALA A 605 14.51 13.21 22.10
N ASP A 606 15.07 13.36 20.90
CA ASP A 606 15.75 14.59 20.46
C ASP A 606 14.76 15.73 20.16
N GLY A 607 13.47 15.45 19.98
CA GLY A 607 12.41 16.38 19.60
C GLY A 607 12.14 16.45 18.09
N ALA A 608 12.75 15.59 17.28
CA ALA A 608 12.40 15.45 15.87
C ALA A 608 11.14 14.60 15.70
N THR A 609 10.26 15.01 14.80
CA THR A 609 9.06 14.25 14.42
C THR A 609 9.28 13.68 13.02
N TYR A 610 8.77 12.47 12.77
CA TYR A 610 8.92 11.78 11.48
C TYR A 610 7.54 11.48 10.91
N ALA A 611 7.45 11.47 9.58
CA ALA A 611 6.22 11.18 8.87
C ALA A 611 6.47 10.29 7.64
N ARG A 612 5.42 9.59 7.22
CA ARG A 612 5.36 8.90 5.93
C ARG A 612 4.07 9.27 5.20
N VAL A 613 4.17 9.55 3.92
CA VAL A 613 3.03 9.83 3.03
C VAL A 613 2.77 8.64 2.11
N ALA A 614 1.53 8.45 1.65
CA ALA A 614 1.22 7.46 0.62
C ALA A 614 2.07 7.68 -0.66
N PRO A 615 2.53 6.60 -1.33
CA PRO A 615 3.34 6.68 -2.55
C PRO A 615 2.68 7.53 -3.64
N THR A 616 3.11 8.80 -3.69
CA THR A 616 2.58 9.83 -4.57
C THR A 616 3.48 9.94 -5.80
N THR A 617 2.90 9.99 -6.98
CA THR A 617 3.65 9.94 -8.25
C THR A 617 3.25 11.02 -9.24
N PHE A 618 4.18 11.35 -10.15
CA PHE A 618 3.98 12.25 -11.28
C PHE A 618 4.53 11.60 -12.56
N PRO A 619 3.87 11.72 -13.71
CA PRO A 619 4.31 11.12 -14.97
C PRO A 619 5.58 11.82 -15.46
N VAL A 620 6.48 11.10 -16.15
CA VAL A 620 7.67 11.69 -16.76
C VAL A 620 7.89 11.22 -18.19
N ASP A 621 8.39 12.12 -19.04
CA ASP A 621 8.84 11.80 -20.38
C ASP A 621 10.20 11.07 -20.41
N ALA A 622 10.71 10.82 -21.62
CA ALA A 622 12.01 10.18 -21.82
C ALA A 622 13.16 10.98 -21.17
N GLU A 623 13.06 12.31 -21.14
CA GLU A 623 14.02 13.23 -20.53
C GLU A 623 13.87 13.36 -19.00
N GLY A 624 12.86 12.71 -18.39
CA GLY A 624 12.59 12.77 -16.96
C GLY A 624 11.81 14.01 -16.51
N ARG A 625 11.20 14.75 -17.44
CA ARG A 625 10.39 15.95 -17.18
C ARG A 625 8.92 15.56 -17.01
N THR A 626 8.22 16.24 -16.11
CA THR A 626 6.75 16.15 -16.04
C THR A 626 6.12 17.32 -16.77
N VAL A 627 5.19 17.06 -17.68
CA VAL A 627 4.21 18.05 -18.17
C VAL A 627 2.89 17.79 -17.45
N VAL A 628 2.27 18.83 -16.87
CA VAL A 628 0.98 18.74 -16.18
C VAL A 628 -0.12 19.56 -16.84
N LEU A 629 0.25 20.66 -17.49
CA LEU A 629 -0.64 21.53 -18.24
C LEU A 629 -0.02 21.92 -19.57
N HIS A 630 -0.86 22.02 -20.60
CA HIS A 630 -0.49 22.50 -21.92
C HIS A 630 -1.59 23.40 -22.52
N ARG A 631 -1.16 24.44 -23.25
CA ARG A 631 -1.98 25.31 -24.11
C ARG A 631 -3.26 25.85 -23.44
N LEU A 632 -3.11 26.49 -22.28
CA LEU A 632 -4.20 27.25 -21.67
C LEU A 632 -4.67 28.34 -22.63
N THR A 633 -5.97 28.40 -22.89
CA THR A 633 -6.56 29.35 -23.85
C THR A 633 -7.83 29.95 -23.27
N SER A 634 -7.93 31.27 -23.20
CA SER A 634 -9.18 31.99 -22.89
C SER A 634 -9.82 32.50 -24.19
N TYR A 635 -11.15 32.56 -24.23
CA TYR A 635 -11.91 32.84 -25.46
C TYR A 635 -12.80 34.08 -25.35
N SER A 636 -12.91 34.86 -26.43
CA SER A 636 -13.99 35.84 -26.61
C SER A 636 -15.16 35.22 -27.37
N ALA A 637 -16.34 35.87 -27.36
CA ALA A 637 -17.53 35.34 -28.02
C ALA A 637 -17.33 35.10 -29.53
N ALA A 638 -16.40 35.84 -30.15
CA ALA A 638 -16.00 35.69 -31.55
C ALA A 638 -15.30 34.36 -31.88
N ALA A 639 -14.87 33.58 -30.87
CA ALA A 639 -14.26 32.27 -31.07
C ALA A 639 -15.27 31.25 -31.64
N ILE A 640 -16.53 31.26 -31.17
CA ILE A 640 -17.58 30.33 -31.63
C ILE A 640 -19.01 30.80 -31.31
N THR A 641 -19.23 31.43 -30.15
CA THR A 641 -20.55 31.83 -29.65
C THR A 641 -21.31 32.71 -30.63
N ASP A 642 -20.66 33.73 -31.20
CA ASP A 642 -21.30 34.66 -32.14
C ASP A 642 -21.68 33.98 -33.46
N ALA A 643 -20.84 33.06 -33.94
CA ALA A 643 -21.11 32.30 -35.16
C ALA A 643 -22.29 31.32 -34.99
N VAL A 644 -22.36 30.62 -33.84
CA VAL A 644 -23.49 29.75 -33.49
C VAL A 644 -24.78 30.58 -33.30
N ARG A 645 -24.68 31.77 -32.71
CA ARG A 645 -25.81 32.69 -32.57
C ARG A 645 -26.35 33.15 -33.93
N ALA A 646 -25.46 33.51 -34.86
CA ALA A 646 -25.83 33.87 -36.23
C ALA A 646 -26.46 32.69 -36.99
N TRP A 647 -25.91 31.48 -36.84
CA TRP A 647 -26.46 30.26 -37.45
C TRP A 647 -27.88 29.95 -36.99
N PHE A 648 -28.14 29.99 -35.68
CA PHE A 648 -29.48 29.73 -35.14
C PHE A 648 -30.52 30.78 -35.54
N ALA A 649 -30.07 32.00 -35.89
CA ALA A 649 -30.87 33.06 -36.49
C ALA A 649 -31.05 32.93 -38.03
N GLY A 650 -30.56 31.86 -38.65
CA GLY A 650 -30.72 31.56 -40.09
C GLY A 650 -29.49 31.84 -40.95
N GLY A 651 -28.33 32.15 -40.37
CA GLY A 651 -27.05 32.22 -41.07
C GLY A 651 -26.46 30.84 -41.42
N ASP A 652 -25.26 30.84 -41.99
CA ASP A 652 -24.53 29.61 -42.34
C ASP A 652 -24.06 28.83 -41.10
N ALA A 653 -23.93 27.51 -41.24
CA ALA A 653 -23.41 26.65 -40.17
C ALA A 653 -21.90 26.88 -39.96
N PRO A 654 -21.43 27.20 -38.74
CA PRO A 654 -20.01 27.24 -38.42
C PRO A 654 -19.41 25.82 -38.45
N SER A 655 -18.13 25.71 -38.82
CA SER A 655 -17.39 24.45 -38.81
C SER A 655 -17.30 23.78 -37.43
N GLY A 656 -17.46 24.55 -36.35
CA GLY A 656 -17.30 24.09 -34.97
C GLY A 656 -15.90 24.36 -34.40
N ALA A 657 -14.87 24.38 -35.25
CA ALA A 657 -13.52 24.82 -34.87
C ALA A 657 -13.52 26.25 -34.32
N PHE A 658 -12.89 26.44 -33.15
CA PHE A 658 -12.82 27.74 -32.48
C PHE A 658 -11.87 28.68 -33.24
N ASP A 659 -12.36 29.87 -33.60
CA ASP A 659 -11.61 30.83 -34.38
C ASP A 659 -10.44 31.42 -33.57
N ALA A 660 -9.23 31.33 -34.13
CA ALA A 660 -8.01 31.84 -33.51
C ALA A 660 -8.05 33.36 -33.25
N ARG A 661 -8.88 34.13 -33.96
CA ARG A 661 -9.09 35.57 -33.71
C ARG A 661 -9.82 35.84 -32.39
N GLY A 662 -10.61 34.87 -31.93
CA GLY A 662 -11.28 34.91 -30.63
C GLY A 662 -10.53 34.18 -29.52
N ALA A 663 -9.29 33.73 -29.76
CA ALA A 663 -8.54 32.89 -28.84
C ALA A 663 -7.27 33.59 -28.32
N PHE A 664 -7.08 33.60 -27.00
CA PHE A 664 -5.85 34.06 -26.35
C PHE A 664 -5.16 32.88 -25.68
N VAL A 665 -4.10 32.35 -26.30
CA VAL A 665 -3.28 31.26 -25.73
C VAL A 665 -2.32 31.86 -24.71
N GLN A 666 -2.57 31.60 -23.43
CA GLN A 666 -1.77 32.12 -22.32
C GLN A 666 -0.41 31.46 -22.27
N LYS A 667 0.62 32.28 -22.07
CA LYS A 667 1.96 31.82 -21.70
C LYS A 667 2.06 31.50 -20.20
N PHE A 668 2.80 30.45 -19.89
CA PHE A 668 3.25 30.16 -18.54
C PHE A 668 4.41 31.06 -18.12
N GLU A 669 4.37 31.56 -16.89
CA GLU A 669 5.45 32.34 -16.30
C GLU A 669 6.45 31.45 -15.56
N LYS A 670 7.58 32.04 -15.14
CA LYS A 670 8.62 31.30 -14.42
C LYS A 670 8.24 31.09 -12.95
N GLY A 671 8.47 29.88 -12.45
CA GLY A 671 8.27 29.52 -11.05
C GLY A 671 6.91 28.87 -10.80
N GLY A 672 6.28 29.24 -9.69
CA GLY A 672 5.16 28.53 -9.08
C GLY A 672 5.51 28.06 -7.66
N ALA A 673 4.54 27.44 -6.99
CA ALA A 673 4.69 27.02 -5.61
C ALA A 673 3.87 25.75 -5.30
N SER A 674 4.22 25.08 -4.21
CA SER A 674 3.36 24.13 -3.53
C SER A 674 3.07 24.70 -2.14
N THR A 675 1.81 24.58 -1.71
CA THR A 675 1.36 24.84 -0.34
C THR A 675 0.98 23.53 0.35
N TRP A 676 1.54 22.39 -0.09
CA TRP A 676 1.27 21.11 0.54
C TRP A 676 1.81 21.12 1.97
N GLU A 677 0.89 20.92 2.92
CA GLU A 677 1.14 20.76 4.34
C GLU A 677 0.92 19.30 4.71
N LEU A 678 1.64 18.83 5.73
CA LEU A 678 1.56 17.47 6.26
C LEU A 678 1.36 17.57 7.78
N PHE A 679 0.28 16.98 8.28
CA PHE A 679 -0.15 17.20 9.65
C PHE A 679 -1.01 16.03 10.16
N ALA A 680 -1.07 15.86 11.48
CA ALA A 680 -1.89 14.83 12.09
C ALA A 680 -3.36 15.25 12.08
N ASP A 681 -4.26 14.28 12.15
CA ASP A 681 -5.69 14.54 12.33
C ASP A 681 -5.90 15.47 13.55
N ASP A 682 -6.86 16.39 13.46
CA ASP A 682 -7.12 17.49 14.43
C ASP A 682 -6.02 18.58 14.58
N THR A 683 -5.00 18.65 13.71
CA THR A 683 -4.03 19.77 13.75
C THR A 683 -4.65 21.10 13.28
N GLU A 684 -4.61 22.10 14.16
CA GLU A 684 -5.03 23.49 13.88
C GLU A 684 -4.28 24.10 12.69
N ARG A 685 -4.99 24.91 11.87
CA ARG A 685 -4.47 25.39 10.57
C ARG A 685 -3.13 26.10 10.68
N ASP A 686 -2.97 26.97 11.69
CA ASP A 686 -1.77 27.77 11.85
C ASP A 686 -0.54 26.95 12.24
N ASP A 687 -0.73 25.75 12.82
CA ASP A 687 0.33 24.84 13.26
C ASP A 687 0.78 23.82 12.19
N ARG A 688 0.03 23.68 11.08
CA ARG A 688 0.32 22.71 9.99
C ARG A 688 1.63 23.02 9.28
N ALA A 689 2.60 22.11 9.27
CA ALA A 689 3.90 22.36 8.63
C ALA A 689 3.88 22.08 7.12
N ASP A 690 4.45 22.98 6.32
CA ASP A 690 4.56 22.83 4.87
C ASP A 690 5.78 22.00 4.45
N LEU A 691 5.73 21.41 3.25
CA LEU A 691 6.85 20.64 2.71
C LEU A 691 7.95 21.55 2.17
N ARG A 692 9.22 21.14 2.32
CA ARG A 692 10.37 21.70 1.58
C ARG A 692 10.39 21.26 0.10
N TRP A 693 9.26 21.42 -0.59
CA TRP A 693 9.01 20.98 -1.97
C TRP A 693 10.18 21.25 -2.93
N LYS A 694 10.74 22.48 -2.88
CA LYS A 694 11.84 22.93 -3.74
C LYS A 694 13.14 22.12 -3.63
N GLN A 695 13.28 21.22 -2.65
CA GLN A 695 14.41 20.28 -2.59
C GLN A 695 14.25 19.12 -3.58
N PHE A 696 13.03 18.69 -3.87
CA PHE A 696 12.75 17.54 -4.74
C PHE A 696 12.03 17.87 -6.05
N GLY A 697 11.19 18.90 -6.09
CA GLY A 697 10.47 19.35 -7.29
C GLY A 697 10.71 20.82 -7.63
N THR A 698 11.14 21.08 -8.86
CA THR A 698 11.32 22.43 -9.42
C THR A 698 10.21 22.72 -10.42
N PRO A 699 9.23 23.59 -10.09
CA PRO A 699 8.20 24.01 -11.04
C PRO A 699 8.79 24.86 -12.17
N THR A 700 8.41 24.59 -13.42
CA THR A 700 8.89 25.32 -14.60
C THR A 700 7.89 25.31 -15.75
N ALA A 701 7.88 26.39 -16.53
CA ALA A 701 7.48 26.35 -17.93
C ALA A 701 8.59 25.63 -18.72
N HIS A 702 8.26 24.59 -19.48
CA HIS A 702 9.19 23.89 -20.38
C HIS A 702 9.33 24.62 -21.72
N ASP A 703 8.23 25.20 -22.16
CA ASP A 703 8.10 26.14 -23.28
C ASP A 703 6.99 27.15 -22.92
N PRO A 704 6.74 28.21 -23.70
CA PRO A 704 5.71 29.20 -23.36
C PRO A 704 4.32 28.60 -23.10
N THR A 705 4.00 27.46 -23.70
CA THR A 705 2.68 26.82 -23.67
C THR A 705 2.64 25.48 -22.92
N SER A 706 3.72 25.05 -22.25
CA SER A 706 3.72 23.80 -21.46
C SER A 706 4.36 23.99 -20.09
N TYR A 707 3.69 23.51 -19.04
CA TYR A 707 4.12 23.66 -17.66
C TYR A 707 4.23 22.31 -16.94
N GLY A 708 5.13 22.23 -15.97
CA GLY A 708 5.21 21.13 -15.02
C GLY A 708 6.48 21.19 -14.19
N TYR A 709 7.18 20.07 -14.08
CA TYR A 709 8.24 19.90 -13.08
C TYR A 709 9.50 19.24 -13.64
N LEU A 710 10.64 19.67 -13.08
CA LEU A 710 11.92 18.96 -13.09
C LEU A 710 12.18 18.41 -11.69
N TRP A 711 12.75 17.21 -11.59
CA TRP A 711 12.89 16.49 -10.32
C TRP A 711 14.34 16.33 -9.90
N ASN A 712 14.59 16.37 -8.58
CA ASN A 712 15.87 15.98 -8.01
C ASN A 712 15.93 14.45 -7.90
N THR A 713 16.71 13.82 -8.78
CA THR A 713 16.87 12.36 -8.88
C THR A 713 17.49 11.71 -7.64
N ASP A 714 18.11 12.48 -6.75
CA ASP A 714 18.65 11.97 -5.48
C ASP A 714 17.56 11.78 -4.40
N LEU A 715 16.39 12.41 -4.59
CA LEU A 715 15.27 12.40 -3.64
C LEU A 715 13.98 11.77 -4.19
N VAL A 716 13.76 11.79 -5.51
CA VAL A 716 12.64 11.06 -6.14
C VAL A 716 13.09 9.70 -6.65
N LYS A 717 12.18 8.72 -6.70
CA LYS A 717 12.45 7.40 -7.28
C LYS A 717 11.77 7.26 -8.65
N ARG A 718 12.54 7.07 -9.72
CA ARG A 718 11.99 6.71 -11.04
C ARG A 718 11.33 5.32 -10.98
N LEU A 719 10.19 5.19 -11.63
CA LEU A 719 9.43 3.95 -11.81
C LEU A 719 9.11 3.80 -13.30
N ASP A 720 9.68 2.77 -13.91
CA ASP A 720 9.41 2.38 -15.29
C ASP A 720 8.54 1.12 -15.29
N GLY A 721 7.44 1.12 -16.06
CA GLY A 721 6.43 0.06 -16.11
C GLY A 721 5.02 0.55 -15.79
N GLU A 722 4.04 -0.36 -15.85
CA GLU A 722 2.60 -0.06 -15.73
C GLU A 722 2.24 0.93 -14.60
N PRO A 723 1.38 1.94 -14.85
CA PRO A 723 0.75 2.28 -16.13
C PRO A 723 1.59 3.18 -17.05
N GLY A 724 2.81 3.56 -16.67
CA GLY A 724 3.65 4.46 -17.46
C GLY A 724 4.86 4.98 -16.69
N ALA A 725 5.81 5.57 -17.40
CA ALA A 725 7.01 6.14 -16.79
C ALA A 725 6.65 7.30 -15.84
N ARG A 726 7.08 7.21 -14.59
CA ARG A 726 6.73 8.16 -13.53
C ARG A 726 7.85 8.30 -12.50
N VAL A 727 7.80 9.37 -11.71
CA VAL A 727 8.60 9.50 -10.49
C VAL A 727 7.70 9.37 -9.28
N ARG A 728 8.15 8.64 -8.26
CA ARG A 728 7.60 8.67 -6.90
C ARG A 728 8.29 9.78 -6.12
N LEU A 729 7.49 10.65 -5.50
CA LEU A 729 7.96 11.68 -4.59
C LEU A 729 8.57 11.05 -3.31
N PRO A 730 9.31 11.81 -2.48
CA PRO A 730 9.79 11.31 -1.20
C PRO A 730 8.63 10.75 -0.35
N GLU A 731 8.75 9.51 0.11
CA GLU A 731 7.74 8.91 1.00
C GLU A 731 7.92 9.36 2.46
N TYR A 732 9.13 9.74 2.86
CA TYR A 732 9.52 9.93 4.26
C TYR A 732 9.99 11.37 4.52
N TYR A 733 9.56 11.93 5.64
CA TYR A 733 9.85 13.31 6.02
C TYR A 733 10.24 13.41 7.50
N ARG A 734 11.06 14.42 7.83
CA ARG A 734 11.47 14.82 9.18
C ARG A 734 11.11 16.27 9.46
N LEU A 735 10.67 16.57 10.67
CA LEU A 735 10.36 17.90 11.18
C LEU A 735 11.19 18.20 12.44
N ASP A 736 12.03 19.23 12.39
CA ASP A 736 12.96 19.59 13.48
C ASP A 736 12.37 20.64 14.43
N GLY A 737 11.45 20.21 15.30
CA GLY A 737 10.67 21.10 16.18
C GLY A 737 11.48 22.00 17.13
N LYS A 738 12.74 21.66 17.43
CA LYS A 738 13.62 22.46 18.32
C LYS A 738 14.56 23.43 17.60
N HIS A 739 14.82 23.24 16.30
CA HIS A 739 15.86 24.01 15.60
C HIS A 739 15.29 25.23 14.87
N GLU A 740 14.14 25.10 14.21
CA GLU A 740 13.57 26.17 13.37
C GLU A 740 12.79 27.22 14.20
N VAL A 741 12.15 26.79 15.29
CA VAL A 741 11.43 27.67 16.24
C VAL A 741 12.39 28.67 16.92
N ARG A 742 13.67 28.30 17.12
CA ARG A 742 14.71 29.20 17.67
C ARG A 742 15.05 30.37 16.74
N GLU A 743 14.72 30.28 15.46
CA GLU A 743 14.91 31.35 14.46
C GLU A 743 13.61 32.14 14.18
N GLY A 744 12.51 31.87 14.90
CA GLY A 744 11.22 32.54 14.70
C GLY A 744 10.53 32.16 13.37
N LYS A 745 10.84 30.99 12.80
CA LYS A 745 10.27 30.49 11.54
C LYS A 745 9.31 29.32 11.82
N LYS A 746 8.23 29.23 11.04
CA LYS A 746 7.33 28.06 11.02
C LYS A 746 8.15 26.82 10.58
N PRO A 747 8.10 25.70 11.31
CA PRO A 747 8.90 24.52 10.98
C PRO A 747 8.39 23.86 9.68
N ARG A 748 9.30 23.26 8.89
CA ARG A 748 8.99 22.70 7.57
C ARG A 748 9.49 21.27 7.39
N TRP A 749 8.66 20.41 6.80
CA TRP A 749 9.00 19.01 6.56
C TRP A 749 10.12 18.87 5.53
N THR A 750 11.20 18.21 5.95
CA THR A 750 12.37 17.92 5.11
C THR A 750 12.30 16.47 4.63
N PRO A 751 12.34 16.18 3.32
CA PRO A 751 12.42 14.82 2.80
C PRO A 751 13.69 14.11 3.27
N ILE A 752 13.59 12.81 3.59
CA ILE A 752 14.71 11.96 4.00
C ILE A 752 14.67 10.62 3.23
N ALA A 753 15.82 9.95 3.10
CA ALA A 753 15.82 8.60 2.55
C ALA A 753 15.27 7.58 3.57
N ALA A 754 14.70 6.47 3.09
CA ALA A 754 14.15 5.42 3.95
C ALA A 754 15.15 4.85 4.98
N ARG A 755 16.45 4.87 4.66
CA ARG A 755 17.57 4.45 5.54
C ARG A 755 17.83 5.42 6.71
N GLU A 756 17.30 6.63 6.67
CA GLU A 756 17.45 7.66 7.70
C GLU A 756 16.26 7.65 8.68
N LEU A 757 15.23 6.85 8.41
CA LEU A 757 14.07 6.66 9.27
C LEU A 757 14.45 5.78 10.47
N PRO A 758 14.30 6.25 11.73
CA PRO A 758 14.52 5.40 12.90
C PRO A 758 13.48 4.25 12.94
N PRO A 759 13.88 2.99 13.17
CA PRO A 759 12.94 1.87 13.30
C PRO A 759 11.88 2.10 14.39
N ALA A 760 12.26 2.81 15.47
CA ALA A 760 11.40 3.22 16.57
C ALA A 760 10.19 4.11 16.17
N THR A 761 10.09 4.54 14.91
CA THR A 761 8.95 5.31 14.38
C THR A 761 7.75 4.46 13.93
N GLY A 762 7.95 3.17 13.62
CA GLY A 762 6.91 2.29 13.04
C GLY A 762 6.48 2.65 11.61
N LEU A 763 6.96 3.77 11.05
CA LEU A 763 6.53 4.28 9.74
C LEU A 763 6.99 3.40 8.56
N GLY A 764 8.02 2.58 8.73
CA GLY A 764 8.42 1.57 7.74
C GLY A 764 7.32 0.54 7.47
N GLU A 765 6.53 0.22 8.51
CA GLU A 765 5.45 -0.77 8.46
C GLU A 765 4.09 -0.18 8.10
N ALA A 766 3.91 1.15 8.21
CA ALA A 766 2.69 1.83 7.79
C ALA A 766 2.24 1.42 6.37
N ARG A 767 0.93 1.18 6.18
CA ARG A 767 0.31 0.79 4.91
C ARG A 767 -0.95 1.60 4.66
N PHE A 768 -0.96 2.39 3.59
CA PHE A 768 -2.11 3.16 3.14
C PHE A 768 -3.00 2.27 2.26
N ARG A 769 -3.75 1.36 2.89
CA ARG A 769 -4.71 0.49 2.19
C ARG A 769 -6.09 1.14 2.18
N ALA A 770 -6.84 0.94 1.10
CA ALA A 770 -8.27 1.22 1.10
C ALA A 770 -8.96 0.48 2.25
N PRO A 771 -9.78 1.17 3.07
CA PRO A 771 -10.72 0.52 3.95
C PRO A 771 -11.62 -0.44 3.15
N ARG A 772 -12.19 -1.45 3.81
CA ARG A 772 -13.21 -2.30 3.18
C ARG A 772 -14.49 -1.48 3.03
N GLU A 773 -14.64 -0.83 1.88
CA GLU A 773 -15.80 0.01 1.55
C GLU A 773 -17.09 -0.80 1.75
N ARG A 774 -18.05 -0.19 2.46
CA ARG A 774 -19.41 -0.74 2.58
C ARG A 774 -20.02 -0.67 1.19
N GLY A 775 -20.64 -1.75 0.71
CA GLY A 775 -21.16 -1.79 -0.67
C GLY A 775 -22.15 -0.65 -0.93
N GLU A 776 -21.70 0.39 -1.63
CA GLU A 776 -22.38 1.70 -1.68
C GLU A 776 -23.67 1.71 -2.52
N GLY A 777 -24.12 0.55 -3.00
CA GLY A 777 -25.30 0.42 -3.85
C GLY A 777 -25.14 1.04 -5.23
N ALA A 778 -26.16 0.85 -6.07
CA ALA A 778 -26.21 1.46 -7.39
C ALA A 778 -26.52 2.96 -7.31
N TYR A 779 -26.05 3.75 -8.27
CA TYR A 779 -26.76 4.96 -8.67
C TYR A 779 -28.03 4.52 -9.40
N VAL A 780 -29.17 5.13 -9.06
CA VAL A 780 -30.47 4.83 -9.66
C VAL A 780 -31.24 6.14 -9.81
N THR A 781 -31.91 6.32 -10.93
CA THR A 781 -32.80 7.45 -11.21
C THR A 781 -34.23 7.17 -10.72
N PRO A 782 -35.10 8.18 -10.51
CA PRO A 782 -36.44 7.97 -9.98
C PRO A 782 -37.35 7.17 -10.92
N ASP A 783 -37.96 6.11 -10.38
CA ASP A 783 -38.74 5.13 -11.13
C ASP A 783 -40.27 5.41 -11.14
N SER A 784 -40.73 6.46 -10.44
CA SER A 784 -42.15 6.81 -10.36
C SER A 784 -42.74 7.18 -11.74
N ALA A 785 -44.02 6.87 -11.97
CA ALA A 785 -44.65 7.04 -13.29
C ALA A 785 -44.69 8.49 -13.79
N ASP A 786 -44.74 9.46 -12.87
CA ASP A 786 -44.70 10.90 -13.18
C ASP A 786 -43.29 11.51 -13.13
N SER A 787 -42.25 10.68 -12.95
CA SER A 787 -40.83 11.09 -13.03
C SER A 787 -40.51 11.65 -14.43
N PRO A 788 -39.66 12.69 -14.56
CA PRO A 788 -39.19 13.17 -15.86
C PRO A 788 -38.37 12.11 -16.62
N PHE A 789 -37.89 11.06 -15.94
CA PHE A 789 -37.26 9.90 -16.59
C PHE A 789 -38.27 8.95 -17.26
N LYS A 790 -39.57 9.03 -16.91
CA LYS A 790 -40.65 8.14 -17.38
C LYS A 790 -41.66 8.83 -18.29
N LYS A 791 -41.79 10.15 -18.23
CA LYS A 791 -42.79 10.92 -18.97
C LYS A 791 -42.20 12.24 -19.50
N PRO A 792 -42.05 12.43 -20.83
CA PRO A 792 -42.43 11.52 -21.92
C PRO A 792 -41.71 10.16 -21.91
N GLY A 793 -40.51 10.11 -21.33
CA GLY A 793 -39.72 8.89 -21.19
C GLY A 793 -38.79 8.62 -22.38
N PRO A 794 -38.02 7.52 -22.33
CA PRO A 794 -37.08 7.17 -23.38
C PRO A 794 -37.77 6.64 -24.64
N VAL A 795 -37.17 6.91 -25.80
CA VAL A 795 -37.61 6.37 -27.10
C VAL A 795 -37.02 5.00 -27.41
N ALA A 796 -35.90 4.62 -26.79
CA ALA A 796 -35.30 3.30 -26.90
C ALA A 796 -34.45 2.92 -25.67
N GLY A 797 -34.34 1.61 -25.40
CA GLY A 797 -33.56 1.05 -24.30
C GLY A 797 -34.39 0.16 -23.36
N PRO A 798 -33.82 -0.29 -22.22
CA PRO A 798 -32.46 0.00 -21.77
C PRO A 798 -31.36 -0.68 -22.58
N PHE A 799 -30.20 -0.04 -22.62
CA PHE A 799 -28.92 -0.55 -23.11
C PHE A 799 -27.93 -0.62 -21.93
N GLU A 800 -26.86 -1.40 -22.06
CA GLU A 800 -25.84 -1.53 -21.03
C GLU A 800 -24.43 -1.47 -21.62
N THR A 801 -23.49 -0.96 -20.81
CA THR A 801 -22.05 -0.99 -21.08
C THR A 801 -21.28 -1.18 -19.78
N THR A 802 -20.17 -1.93 -19.82
CA THR A 802 -19.32 -2.20 -18.64
C THR A 802 -18.02 -1.43 -18.78
N LEU A 803 -17.75 -0.56 -17.81
CA LEU A 803 -16.61 0.34 -17.78
C LEU A 803 -15.36 -0.36 -17.23
N GLY A 804 -14.19 0.19 -17.53
CA GLY A 804 -12.90 -0.30 -17.04
C GLY A 804 -12.74 -0.25 -15.51
N ASP A 805 -13.54 0.56 -14.80
CA ASP A 805 -13.60 0.56 -13.32
C ASP A 805 -14.39 -0.62 -12.71
N GLY A 806 -14.93 -1.49 -13.57
CA GLY A 806 -15.73 -2.67 -13.23
C GLY A 806 -17.20 -2.39 -12.92
N SER A 807 -17.66 -1.14 -13.03
CA SER A 807 -19.08 -0.80 -12.97
C SER A 807 -19.76 -1.00 -14.34
N THR A 808 -21.07 -1.21 -14.31
CA THR A 808 -21.95 -1.29 -15.49
C THR A 808 -22.91 -0.12 -15.45
N VAL A 809 -22.99 0.63 -16.56
CA VAL A 809 -23.94 1.71 -16.78
C VAL A 809 -25.11 1.16 -17.59
N THR A 810 -26.33 1.33 -17.07
CA THR A 810 -27.57 1.12 -17.83
C THR A 810 -28.08 2.48 -18.31
N TYR A 811 -28.37 2.62 -19.60
CA TYR A 811 -28.77 3.88 -20.21
C TYR A 811 -29.90 3.71 -21.23
N CYS A 812 -30.63 4.78 -21.49
CA CYS A 812 -31.71 4.82 -22.49
C CYS A 812 -31.53 6.03 -23.41
N TRP A 813 -32.14 5.98 -24.59
CA TRP A 813 -32.15 7.10 -25.53
C TRP A 813 -33.38 7.96 -25.31
N TYR A 814 -33.17 9.27 -25.21
CA TYR A 814 -34.22 10.27 -25.11
C TYR A 814 -34.16 11.18 -26.33
N ARG A 815 -35.32 11.67 -26.78
CA ARG A 815 -35.37 12.87 -27.61
C ARG A 815 -34.81 14.03 -26.80
N PHE A 816 -33.96 14.87 -27.40
CA PHE A 816 -33.15 15.84 -26.65
C PHE A 816 -34.00 16.78 -25.77
N ALA A 817 -35.11 17.30 -26.30
CA ALA A 817 -36.04 18.16 -25.54
C ALA A 817 -36.76 17.47 -24.37
N ASP A 818 -36.90 16.14 -24.44
CA ASP A 818 -37.65 15.32 -23.49
C ASP A 818 -36.74 14.62 -22.47
N GLN A 819 -35.42 14.89 -22.52
CA GLN A 819 -34.49 14.42 -21.50
C GLN A 819 -34.77 15.08 -20.13
N PRO A 820 -34.47 14.41 -19.00
CA PRO A 820 -34.87 14.90 -17.67
C PRO A 820 -34.37 16.31 -17.33
N ALA A 821 -33.14 16.65 -17.71
CA ALA A 821 -32.58 17.98 -17.50
C ALA A 821 -33.37 19.08 -18.25
N MET A 822 -33.76 18.83 -19.50
CA MET A 822 -34.51 19.79 -20.31
C MET A 822 -35.97 19.95 -19.84
N MET A 823 -36.59 18.85 -19.40
CA MET A 823 -37.91 18.87 -18.76
C MET A 823 -37.92 19.71 -17.46
N MET A 824 -36.83 19.66 -16.69
CA MET A 824 -36.68 20.39 -15.43
C MET A 824 -36.01 21.77 -15.57
N ALA A 825 -35.54 22.16 -16.76
CA ALA A 825 -34.84 23.42 -17.01
C ALA A 825 -35.73 24.68 -16.96
N GLY A 826 -36.97 24.58 -16.49
CA GLY A 826 -37.91 25.71 -16.40
C GLY A 826 -38.16 26.38 -17.75
N LEU A 827 -38.40 25.57 -18.79
CA LEU A 827 -38.66 25.96 -20.18
C LEU A 827 -40.09 25.57 -20.58
N THR A 828 -40.78 26.45 -21.29
CA THR A 828 -42.05 26.14 -21.97
C THR A 828 -41.86 25.14 -23.10
N ASP A 829 -42.93 24.49 -23.54
CA ASP A 829 -42.88 23.51 -24.62
C ASP A 829 -42.26 24.09 -25.90
N ALA A 830 -42.65 25.32 -26.29
CA ALA A 830 -42.08 26.00 -27.45
C ALA A 830 -40.57 26.31 -27.31
N GLU A 831 -40.09 26.64 -26.11
CA GLU A 831 -38.65 26.84 -25.86
C GLU A 831 -37.87 25.51 -25.91
N ARG A 832 -38.47 24.39 -25.47
CA ARG A 832 -37.86 23.05 -25.59
C ARG A 832 -37.84 22.57 -27.05
N GLU A 833 -38.89 22.83 -27.83
CA GLU A 833 -38.93 22.54 -29.27
C GLU A 833 -37.89 23.36 -30.07
N GLU A 834 -37.67 24.63 -29.72
CA GLU A 834 -36.59 25.43 -30.33
C GLU A 834 -35.20 24.90 -29.94
N ALA A 835 -35.02 24.44 -28.70
CA ALA A 835 -33.78 23.78 -28.27
C ALA A 835 -33.55 22.44 -29.03
N GLN A 836 -34.60 21.63 -29.22
CA GLN A 836 -34.56 20.43 -30.08
C GLN A 836 -34.05 20.78 -31.48
N ARG A 837 -34.65 21.79 -32.14
CA ARG A 837 -34.25 22.23 -33.48
C ARG A 837 -32.77 22.63 -33.55
N ARG A 838 -32.27 23.35 -32.54
CA ARG A 838 -30.85 23.76 -32.44
C ARG A 838 -29.90 22.56 -32.29
N ILE A 839 -30.29 21.56 -31.50
CA ILE A 839 -29.50 20.33 -31.34
C ILE A 839 -29.54 19.46 -32.60
N GLU A 840 -30.67 19.40 -33.32
CA GLU A 840 -30.72 18.72 -34.61
C GLU A 840 -29.83 19.38 -35.67
N LEU A 841 -29.66 20.71 -35.62
CA LEU A 841 -28.68 21.40 -36.46
C LEU A 841 -27.25 21.00 -36.08
N ILE A 842 -26.91 20.99 -34.79
CA ILE A 842 -25.58 20.56 -34.30
C ILE A 842 -25.28 19.11 -34.72
N HIS A 843 -26.17 18.15 -34.47
CA HIS A 843 -25.94 16.73 -34.77
C HIS A 843 -25.75 16.45 -36.28
N ARG A 844 -26.26 17.33 -37.16
CA ARG A 844 -26.07 17.24 -38.61
C ARG A 844 -24.75 17.84 -39.10
N ALA A 845 -24.25 18.87 -38.41
CA ALA A 845 -23.09 19.65 -38.87
C ALA A 845 -21.78 19.25 -38.19
N TRP A 846 -21.83 18.80 -36.93
CA TRP A 846 -20.69 18.61 -36.05
C TRP A 846 -20.54 17.13 -35.70
N THR A 847 -19.35 16.55 -35.92
CA THR A 847 -19.04 15.12 -35.69
C THR A 847 -18.07 14.89 -34.51
N LYS A 848 -17.97 13.66 -34.01
CA LYS A 848 -17.17 13.29 -32.82
C LYS A 848 -15.64 13.17 -33.03
N ASP A 849 -15.15 13.50 -34.22
CA ASP A 849 -13.78 13.25 -34.70
C ASP A 849 -13.12 14.50 -35.31
N HIS A 850 -13.78 15.65 -35.22
CA HIS A 850 -13.28 16.96 -35.69
C HIS A 850 -12.51 17.71 -34.58
N ASP A 851 -11.48 18.49 -34.93
CA ASP A 851 -10.72 19.31 -33.99
C ASP A 851 -11.41 20.66 -33.71
N TYR A 852 -12.31 20.68 -32.73
CA TYR A 852 -13.00 21.91 -32.27
C TYR A 852 -12.07 22.84 -31.50
N ILE A 853 -11.42 22.28 -30.47
CA ILE A 853 -10.32 22.91 -29.73
C ILE A 853 -9.04 22.57 -30.50
N ALA A 854 -8.22 23.58 -30.79
CA ALA A 854 -6.94 23.37 -31.46
C ALA A 854 -6.08 22.31 -30.73
N PRO A 855 -5.52 21.31 -31.45
CA PRO A 855 -4.85 20.16 -30.84
C PRO A 855 -3.60 20.57 -30.03
N PRO A 856 -3.12 19.70 -29.10
CA PRO A 856 -1.91 19.97 -28.36
C PRO A 856 -0.70 19.89 -29.30
N THR A 857 0.35 20.66 -29.01
CA THR A 857 1.60 20.66 -29.79
C THR A 857 2.70 19.79 -29.17
N THR A 858 2.39 19.07 -28.09
CA THR A 858 3.26 18.11 -27.39
C THR A 858 2.40 17.07 -26.67
N GLY A 859 3.00 15.93 -26.30
CA GLY A 859 2.31 14.84 -25.61
C GLY A 859 1.35 14.03 -26.51
N ALA A 860 0.86 12.92 -25.98
CA ALA A 860 -0.26 12.17 -26.55
C ALA A 860 -1.58 12.63 -25.91
N LEU A 861 -2.71 12.43 -26.59
CA LEU A 861 -4.03 12.67 -26.00
C LEU A 861 -4.44 11.49 -25.12
N ALA A 862 -5.08 11.78 -23.99
CA ALA A 862 -5.74 10.75 -23.18
C ALA A 862 -6.99 10.24 -23.93
N SER A 863 -7.35 8.97 -23.72
CA SER A 863 -8.63 8.39 -24.16
C SER A 863 -9.66 8.46 -23.03
N ILE A 864 -10.92 8.78 -23.33
CA ILE A 864 -12.02 8.40 -22.42
C ILE A 864 -12.18 6.88 -22.45
N ASP A 865 -12.80 6.29 -21.43
CA ASP A 865 -13.07 4.85 -21.41
C ASP A 865 -13.85 4.44 -22.68
N PRO A 866 -13.30 3.56 -23.54
CA PRO A 866 -13.95 3.18 -24.80
C PRO A 866 -15.37 2.62 -24.63
N ALA A 867 -15.69 2.07 -23.45
CA ALA A 867 -17.03 1.60 -23.12
C ALA A 867 -18.09 2.72 -23.07
N LEU A 868 -17.67 3.98 -22.97
CA LEU A 868 -18.55 5.16 -22.99
C LEU A 868 -18.89 5.64 -24.41
N ILE A 869 -18.10 5.25 -25.42
CA ILE A 869 -18.36 5.59 -26.82
C ILE A 869 -19.50 4.71 -27.33
N VAL A 870 -20.68 5.30 -27.52
CA VAL A 870 -21.89 4.58 -27.94
C VAL A 870 -22.26 4.91 -29.38
N THR A 871 -22.84 3.94 -30.08
CA THR A 871 -23.40 4.14 -31.42
C THR A 871 -24.90 4.43 -31.30
N PRO A 872 -25.41 5.53 -31.88
CA PRO A 872 -26.85 5.77 -31.93
C PRO A 872 -27.61 4.65 -32.65
N PRO A 873 -28.75 4.18 -32.11
CA PRO A 873 -29.66 3.31 -32.85
C PRO A 873 -30.12 3.98 -34.15
N ALA A 874 -30.40 3.16 -35.17
CA ALA A 874 -30.80 3.66 -36.48
C ALA A 874 -32.02 4.61 -36.40
N GLY A 875 -31.86 5.82 -36.91
CA GLY A 875 -32.87 6.89 -36.86
C GLY A 875 -32.81 7.79 -35.61
N LEU A 876 -31.91 7.50 -34.65
CA LEU A 876 -31.67 8.31 -33.44
C LEU A 876 -30.32 9.06 -33.49
N GLU A 877 -29.65 9.12 -34.64
CA GLU A 877 -28.37 9.81 -34.80
C GLU A 877 -28.50 11.33 -34.57
N ILE A 878 -29.68 11.88 -34.84
CA ILE A 878 -29.96 13.32 -34.84
C ILE A 878 -31.07 13.62 -33.82
N GLY A 879 -30.87 14.63 -32.98
CA GLY A 879 -31.90 15.12 -32.04
C GLY A 879 -32.20 14.19 -30.86
N HIS A 880 -31.40 13.15 -30.64
CA HIS A 880 -31.56 12.20 -29.53
C HIS A 880 -30.23 11.99 -28.81
N VAL A 881 -30.29 11.65 -27.51
CA VAL A 881 -29.12 11.53 -26.64
C VAL A 881 -29.21 10.34 -25.68
N PRO A 882 -28.08 9.69 -25.32
CA PRO A 882 -28.04 8.63 -24.33
C PRO A 882 -28.00 9.21 -22.90
N ILE A 883 -28.95 8.81 -22.05
CA ILE A 883 -29.03 9.20 -20.64
C ILE A 883 -28.84 7.97 -19.76
N ALA A 884 -27.85 8.01 -18.87
CA ALA A 884 -27.66 6.97 -17.86
C ALA A 884 -28.79 6.99 -16.82
N ILE A 885 -29.38 5.82 -16.57
CA ILE A 885 -30.47 5.63 -15.60
C ILE A 885 -30.03 4.82 -14.37
N ARG A 886 -28.92 4.08 -14.49
CA ARG A 886 -28.33 3.27 -13.41
C ARG A 886 -26.81 3.13 -13.60
N GLN A 887 -26.06 3.03 -12.51
CA GLN A 887 -24.67 2.58 -12.52
C GLN A 887 -24.37 1.70 -11.29
N GLU A 888 -23.83 0.50 -11.49
CA GLU A 888 -23.57 -0.46 -10.41
C GLU A 888 -22.42 -1.43 -10.70
N ARG A 889 -21.81 -2.02 -9.65
CA ARG A 889 -20.97 -3.21 -9.81
C ARG A 889 -21.86 -4.46 -9.79
N LYS A 890 -22.10 -5.05 -10.97
CA LYS A 890 -22.81 -6.33 -11.09
C LYS A 890 -21.96 -7.46 -10.48
N PRO A 891 -22.56 -8.45 -9.79
CA PRO A 891 -21.83 -9.64 -9.36
C PRO A 891 -21.20 -10.32 -10.57
N LYS A 892 -19.92 -10.70 -10.49
CA LYS A 892 -19.35 -11.59 -11.50
C LYS A 892 -20.20 -12.87 -11.55
N PRO A 893 -20.59 -13.37 -12.73
CA PRO A 893 -21.22 -14.68 -12.80
C PRO A 893 -20.26 -15.70 -12.18
N ARG A 894 -20.80 -16.58 -11.33
CA ARG A 894 -20.04 -17.73 -10.83
C ARG A 894 -19.87 -18.70 -12.02
N ASN A 895 -18.68 -18.70 -12.59
CA ASN A 895 -18.21 -19.76 -13.48
C ASN A 895 -17.88 -21.02 -12.66
#